data_AF-A0AA89BSS2-F1
#
_entry.id   AF-A0AA89BSS2-F1
#
_cell.length_a   1.000
_cell.length_b   1.000
_cell.length_c   1.000
_cell.angle_alpha   90.00
_cell.angle_beta   90.00
_cell.angle_gamma   90.00
#
_symmetry.space_group_name_H-M   'P 1'
#
loop_
_entity.id
_entity.type
_entity.pdbx_description
1 polymer ?
#
loop_
_entity_poly.entity_id
_entity_poly.type
_entity_poly.pdbx_seq_one_letter_code
_entity_poly.pdbx_strand_id
1 'polypeptide(L)'
;MDFSPRLSYLFGTEEYVVMRRQLALLRETMINHLYRMEERNLYTICSGSLGEGVAYPKSDDDVMICETDQRVVMTYREATQRGDVLMVPSEYSPGYCLLLDVKGSHQETCTQIIDEKPFLSSSAYKQFFLRSVGQSAHIHGPCISGIFGSAEGDLARCISCSSWPDVATEWLTRNRLYNWPSTEMSHNIVQKGCHVVPVGDPDSPYCNHEWRISFSVAERTLMHSFNHTQFLVYNLLRLTLKRIIEKSFPDVLCSYFMKTTLFHSAEKTPKDFWREGHLESCFRTCLSVLYDYVDNIYCPNYFIPGYNMIKRKINHTNRREMLDIIKTIHNIGIVGTLQLSGESHCLDATLSAKVMEYKLDTEFMFSAHLRKAFIYIEDVFLSLPHEAVVSYTDCLSTFFRMLSECTQNELGNMIRYRGINSYCLRMMHSLFSLPKNNKHKYRLYETLKPMLTTGFRGDVTTGKLTMATYMYMVGKTESALYVIQKLLSDYPPYAMDGSRDELKMITYIDYMCGRGYSIEYKARRAYVPYYRLYSRCLNAFPHSLKILISKSNYILIDPLTYTYFLQSLCYVQLRDLFLLKKSTKCLINRIDDLKGDMAIAHTRMCVGIIKYVQGEPQSACRWLRSVYIIAAKLPRPFNEEFSSSVLTYMSCLLNKYFSSDILTESNSIIYQR
;
A
#
# COMPACT_ATOMS: atom_id res chain seq x y z
N MET A 1 32.78 9.26 -0.31
CA MET A 1 31.86 8.63 0.66
C MET A 1 30.91 7.75 -0.14
N ASP A 2 30.70 6.50 0.25
CA ASP A 2 29.67 5.67 -0.38
C ASP A 2 28.29 6.07 0.15
N PHE A 3 27.40 6.47 -0.76
CA PHE A 3 26.04 6.90 -0.44
C PHE A 3 25.02 5.76 -0.58
N SER A 4 25.37 4.63 -1.19
CA SER A 4 24.42 3.54 -1.49
C SER A 4 23.70 3.02 -0.24
N PRO A 5 24.39 2.73 0.88
CA PRO A 5 23.72 2.23 2.08
C PRO A 5 22.77 3.26 2.71
N ARG A 6 23.15 4.55 2.66
CA ARG A 6 22.37 5.66 3.25
C ARG A 6 21.12 5.98 2.44
N LEU A 7 21.23 5.99 1.11
CA LEU A 7 20.07 6.20 0.24
C LEU A 7 19.16 4.97 0.22
N SER A 8 19.73 3.76 0.29
CA SER A 8 18.95 2.55 0.48
C SER A 8 18.19 2.60 1.81
N TYR A 9 18.79 3.14 2.89
CA TYR A 9 18.08 3.37 4.17
C TYR A 9 16.79 4.18 3.99
N LEU A 10 16.85 5.22 3.16
CA LEU A 10 15.74 6.12 2.93
C LEU A 10 14.70 5.57 1.93
N PHE A 11 15.15 4.93 0.86
CA PHE A 11 14.31 4.58 -0.30
C PHE A 11 14.01 3.08 -0.44
N GLY A 12 14.72 2.22 0.29
CA GLY A 12 14.66 0.76 0.25
C GLY A 12 15.84 0.11 -0.47
N THR A 13 16.14 -1.15 -0.15
CA THR A 13 17.13 -1.98 -0.90
C THR A 13 16.55 -2.52 -2.20
N GLU A 14 17.40 -3.08 -3.06
CA GLU A 14 17.00 -3.68 -4.33
C GLU A 14 15.96 -4.78 -4.14
N GLU A 15 16.17 -5.70 -3.20
CA GLU A 15 15.24 -6.80 -2.90
C GLU A 15 13.89 -6.27 -2.42
N TYR A 16 13.91 -5.19 -1.63
CA TYR A 16 12.68 -4.56 -1.15
C TYR A 16 11.92 -3.83 -2.26
N VAL A 17 12.62 -3.20 -3.20
CA VAL A 17 12.01 -2.59 -4.38
C VAL A 17 11.33 -3.67 -5.23
N VAL A 18 12.02 -4.77 -5.51
CA VAL A 18 11.47 -5.93 -6.23
C VAL A 18 10.21 -6.44 -5.52
N MET A 19 10.25 -6.57 -4.19
CA MET A 19 9.07 -6.99 -3.43
C MET A 19 7.88 -6.05 -3.62
N ARG A 20 8.09 -4.73 -3.50
CA ARG A 20 6.99 -3.76 -3.66
C ARG A 20 6.36 -3.86 -5.05
N ARG A 21 7.18 -4.02 -6.09
CA ARG A 21 6.71 -4.21 -7.48
C ARG A 21 5.87 -5.48 -7.62
N GLN A 22 6.34 -6.58 -7.05
CA GLN A 22 5.62 -7.86 -7.06
C GLN A 22 4.30 -7.79 -6.30
N LEU A 23 4.27 -7.09 -5.16
CA LEU A 23 3.05 -6.88 -4.38
C LEU A 23 2.03 -6.02 -5.14
N ALA A 24 2.48 -4.97 -5.83
CA ALA A 24 1.60 -4.16 -6.67
C ALA A 24 0.99 -5.00 -7.81
N LEU A 25 1.80 -5.83 -8.48
CA LEU A 25 1.32 -6.74 -9.54
C LEU A 25 0.35 -7.81 -9.00
N LEU A 26 0.61 -8.31 -7.78
CA LEU A 26 -0.28 -9.26 -7.11
C LEU A 26 -1.64 -8.61 -6.84
N ARG A 27 -1.66 -7.38 -6.30
CA ARG A 27 -2.89 -6.62 -6.08
C ARG A 27 -3.65 -6.44 -7.39
N GLU A 28 -2.98 -5.94 -8.43
CA GLU A 28 -3.55 -5.76 -9.77
C GLU A 28 -4.23 -7.05 -10.26
N THR A 29 -3.51 -8.17 -10.20
CA THR A 29 -4.03 -9.43 -10.73
C THR A 29 -5.19 -9.98 -9.91
N MET A 30 -5.16 -9.83 -8.58
CA MET A 30 -6.27 -10.22 -7.71
C MET A 30 -7.53 -9.39 -7.99
N ILE A 31 -7.40 -8.07 -8.14
CA ILE A 31 -8.51 -7.19 -8.49
C ILE A 31 -9.06 -7.54 -9.87
N ASN A 32 -8.18 -7.80 -10.85
CA ASN A 32 -8.60 -8.15 -12.20
C ASN A 32 -9.31 -9.51 -12.26
N HIS A 33 -8.86 -10.47 -11.44
CA HIS A 33 -9.55 -11.75 -11.31
C HIS A 33 -10.95 -11.56 -10.68
N LEU A 34 -11.07 -10.73 -9.64
CA LEU A 34 -12.38 -10.38 -9.05
C LEU A 34 -13.32 -9.78 -10.08
N TYR A 35 -12.85 -8.81 -10.87
CA TYR A 35 -13.67 -8.17 -11.90
C TYR A 35 -14.19 -9.17 -12.92
N ARG A 36 -13.35 -10.14 -13.34
CA ARG A 36 -13.79 -11.23 -14.23
C ARG A 36 -14.84 -12.13 -13.58
N MET A 37 -14.69 -12.47 -12.31
CA MET A 37 -15.65 -13.30 -11.57
C MET A 37 -17.00 -12.60 -11.37
N GLU A 38 -16.98 -11.27 -11.26
CA GLU A 38 -18.18 -10.43 -11.17
C GLU A 38 -18.71 -10.00 -12.55
N GLU A 39 -18.20 -10.60 -13.63
CA GLU A 39 -18.57 -10.29 -15.03
C GLU A 39 -18.50 -8.79 -15.36
N ARG A 40 -17.57 -8.07 -14.71
CA ARG A 40 -17.33 -6.66 -14.99
C ARG A 40 -16.48 -6.53 -16.26
N ASN A 41 -16.87 -5.60 -17.12
CA ASN A 41 -16.11 -5.24 -18.33
C ASN A 41 -14.92 -4.31 -18.03
N LEU A 42 -14.15 -4.61 -16.98
CA LEU A 42 -13.08 -3.74 -16.47
C LEU A 42 -11.86 -4.54 -16.07
N TYR A 43 -10.69 -3.92 -16.21
CA TYR A 43 -9.46 -4.34 -15.54
C TYR A 43 -8.68 -3.13 -15.04
N THR A 44 -7.79 -3.36 -14.09
CA THR A 44 -6.95 -2.35 -13.48
C THR A 44 -5.49 -2.54 -13.87
N ILE A 45 -4.76 -1.44 -13.87
CA ILE A 45 -3.30 -1.40 -14.03
C ILE A 45 -2.75 -0.54 -12.89
N CYS A 46 -1.91 -1.15 -12.04
CA CYS A 46 -1.14 -0.45 -11.01
C CYS A 46 0.09 0.20 -11.64
N SER A 47 0.06 1.52 -11.81
CA SER A 47 1.18 2.29 -12.34
C SER A 47 1.71 3.28 -11.30
N GLY A 48 2.53 4.25 -11.71
CA GLY A 48 3.02 5.29 -10.80
C GLY A 48 3.86 4.76 -9.64
N SER A 49 3.83 5.46 -8.50
CA SER A 49 4.71 5.17 -7.36
C SER A 49 4.54 3.73 -6.88
N LEU A 50 3.31 3.26 -6.73
CA LEU A 50 2.99 1.92 -6.26
C LEU A 50 3.51 0.83 -7.22
N GLY A 51 3.15 0.93 -8.50
CA GLY A 51 3.55 -0.05 -9.52
C GLY A 51 5.06 -0.09 -9.80
N GLU A 52 5.76 1.01 -9.58
CA GLU A 52 7.21 1.14 -9.81
C GLU A 52 8.05 0.73 -8.59
N GLY A 53 7.41 0.40 -7.47
CA GLY A 53 8.06 0.02 -6.23
C GLY A 53 8.65 1.21 -5.48
N VAL A 54 8.03 2.38 -5.56
CA VAL A 54 8.43 3.60 -4.86
C VAL A 54 7.46 3.88 -3.72
N ALA A 55 7.96 4.20 -2.52
CA ALA A 55 7.10 4.45 -1.37
C ALA A 55 7.64 5.56 -0.48
N TYR A 56 6.94 6.70 -0.46
CA TYR A 56 7.06 7.74 0.56
C TYR A 56 5.89 7.64 1.55
N PRO A 57 6.07 8.04 2.82
CA PRO A 57 4.92 8.24 3.72
C PRO A 57 3.92 9.20 3.07
N LYS A 58 2.64 8.81 2.99
CA LYS A 58 1.57 9.53 2.27
C LYS A 58 1.73 9.59 0.74
N SER A 59 2.28 8.55 0.11
CA SER A 59 2.15 8.43 -1.36
C SER A 59 0.72 8.06 -1.68
N ASP A 60 0.18 8.75 -2.68
CA ASP A 60 -1.06 8.47 -3.39
C ASP A 60 -1.00 7.11 -4.12
N ASP A 61 -2.15 6.44 -4.18
CA ASP A 61 -2.35 5.22 -4.97
C ASP A 61 -2.81 5.58 -6.39
N ASP A 62 -1.92 5.47 -7.37
CA ASP A 62 -2.23 5.68 -8.80
C ASP A 62 -2.77 4.40 -9.45
N VAL A 63 -4.05 4.36 -9.82
CA VAL A 63 -4.66 3.21 -10.49
C VAL A 63 -5.33 3.62 -11.79
N MET A 64 -4.93 2.98 -12.88
CA MET A 64 -5.68 3.06 -14.14
C MET A 64 -6.75 1.98 -14.17
N ILE A 65 -7.97 2.34 -14.55
CA ILE A 65 -9.09 1.43 -14.77
C ILE A 65 -9.38 1.45 -16.27
N CYS A 66 -9.26 0.30 -16.93
CA CYS A 66 -9.48 0.17 -18.36
C CYS A 66 -10.76 -0.62 -18.63
N GLU A 67 -11.57 -0.11 -19.55
CA GLU A 67 -12.72 -0.83 -20.10
C GLU A 67 -12.24 -2.01 -20.96
N THR A 68 -12.97 -3.12 -20.92
CA THR A 68 -12.73 -4.28 -21.82
C THR A 68 -13.70 -4.33 -22.99
N ASP A 69 -14.83 -3.64 -22.91
CA ASP A 69 -15.85 -3.53 -23.97
C ASP A 69 -15.68 -2.27 -24.83
N GLN A 70 -14.68 -1.44 -24.53
CA GLN A 70 -14.31 -0.27 -25.31
C GLN A 70 -12.82 -0.31 -25.64
N ARG A 71 -12.46 -0.04 -26.89
CA ARG A 71 -11.06 0.06 -27.32
C ARG A 71 -10.87 1.13 -28.38
N VAL A 72 -9.66 1.65 -28.44
CA VAL A 72 -9.22 2.57 -29.47
C VAL A 72 -8.65 1.79 -30.64
N VAL A 73 -9.06 2.16 -31.85
CA VAL A 73 -8.55 1.64 -33.12
C VAL A 73 -7.86 2.76 -33.91
N MET A 74 -6.95 2.40 -34.82
CA MET A 74 -6.18 3.38 -35.60
C MET A 74 -6.77 3.62 -37.00
N THR A 75 -7.59 2.68 -37.50
CA THR A 75 -8.22 2.80 -38.81
C THR A 75 -9.69 2.40 -38.79
N TYR A 76 -10.51 2.95 -39.70
CA TYR A 76 -11.91 2.55 -39.84
C TYR A 76 -12.10 1.05 -40.13
N ARG A 77 -11.12 0.40 -40.73
CA ARG A 77 -11.18 -1.04 -41.05
C ARG A 77 -11.04 -1.91 -39.81
N GLU A 78 -10.35 -1.43 -38.78
CA GLU A 78 -10.21 -2.12 -37.49
C GLU A 78 -11.48 -2.04 -36.63
N ALA A 79 -12.32 -1.01 -36.85
CA ALA A 79 -13.58 -0.81 -36.14
C ALA A 79 -14.62 -1.88 -36.54
N THR A 80 -14.71 -2.94 -35.74
CA THR A 80 -15.48 -4.15 -36.04
C THR A 80 -16.61 -4.39 -35.04
N GLN A 81 -16.55 -3.77 -33.86
CA GLN A 81 -17.45 -4.05 -32.74
C GLN A 81 -18.04 -2.75 -32.18
N ARG A 82 -19.18 -2.86 -31.49
CA ARG A 82 -19.71 -1.76 -30.67
C ARG A 82 -18.64 -1.39 -29.62
N GLY A 83 -18.52 -0.10 -29.29
CA GLY A 83 -17.48 0.40 -28.39
C GLY A 83 -16.12 0.69 -29.06
N ASP A 84 -15.91 0.30 -30.32
CA ASP A 84 -14.71 0.71 -31.06
C ASP A 84 -14.75 2.21 -31.36
N VAL A 85 -13.73 2.94 -30.88
CA VAL A 85 -13.54 4.37 -31.15
C VAL A 85 -12.26 4.60 -31.95
N LEU A 86 -12.33 5.40 -33.00
CA LEU A 86 -11.19 5.70 -33.86
C LEU A 86 -10.37 6.85 -33.27
N MET A 87 -9.07 6.66 -33.12
CA MET A 87 -8.14 7.73 -32.75
C MET A 87 -7.98 8.72 -33.91
N VAL A 88 -8.31 9.98 -33.66
CA VAL A 88 -8.02 11.09 -34.57
C VAL A 88 -6.98 11.99 -33.90
N PRO A 89 -5.71 11.98 -34.34
CA PRO A 89 -4.67 12.82 -33.75
C PRO A 89 -5.07 14.30 -33.71
N SER A 90 -4.75 14.99 -32.62
CA SER A 90 -5.00 16.44 -32.53
C SER A 90 -3.99 17.19 -33.39
N GLU A 91 -4.48 18.15 -34.18
CA GLU A 91 -3.63 19.06 -34.95
C GLU A 91 -2.99 20.16 -34.08
N TYR A 92 -3.51 20.37 -32.86
CA TYR A 92 -3.08 21.45 -31.97
C TYR A 92 -1.94 21.05 -31.04
N SER A 93 -1.92 19.79 -30.59
CA SER A 93 -0.98 19.34 -29.56
C SER A 93 -0.57 17.88 -29.74
N PRO A 94 0.72 17.61 -30.00
CA PRO A 94 1.23 16.25 -30.06
C PRO A 94 0.95 15.49 -28.76
N GLY A 95 0.51 14.24 -28.88
CA GLY A 95 0.14 13.41 -27.72
C GLY A 95 -1.30 13.56 -27.24
N TYR A 96 -2.10 14.40 -27.90
CA TYR A 96 -3.54 14.48 -27.72
C TYR A 96 -4.28 13.98 -28.97
N CYS A 97 -5.50 13.49 -28.77
CA CYS A 97 -6.36 12.98 -29.84
C CYS A 97 -7.84 13.19 -29.51
N LEU A 98 -8.66 13.26 -30.55
CA LEU A 98 -10.11 13.05 -30.45
C LEU A 98 -10.42 11.57 -30.65
N LEU A 99 -11.54 11.11 -30.08
CA LEU A 99 -12.01 9.73 -30.22
C LEU A 99 -13.34 9.75 -30.96
N LEU A 100 -13.32 9.36 -32.23
CA LEU A 100 -14.52 9.29 -33.08
C LEU A 100 -15.27 7.99 -32.77
N ASP A 101 -16.56 8.10 -32.47
CA ASP A 101 -17.45 6.97 -32.25
C ASP A 101 -17.92 6.38 -33.59
N VAL A 102 -17.38 5.21 -33.97
CA VAL A 102 -17.63 4.62 -35.31
C VAL A 102 -18.80 3.64 -35.32
N LYS A 103 -19.01 2.93 -34.21
CA LYS A 103 -19.93 1.77 -34.13
C LYS A 103 -20.94 1.89 -32.98
N GLY A 104 -21.02 3.06 -32.34
CA GLY A 104 -21.83 3.32 -31.16
C GLY A 104 -21.06 3.01 -29.88
N SER A 105 -20.88 4.03 -29.04
CA SER A 105 -20.29 3.95 -27.72
C SER A 105 -21.20 3.19 -26.74
N HIS A 106 -20.60 2.56 -25.74
CA HIS A 106 -21.35 2.05 -24.58
C HIS A 106 -21.80 3.19 -23.65
N GLN A 107 -21.15 4.34 -23.74
CA GLN A 107 -21.46 5.55 -22.99
C GLN A 107 -22.01 6.63 -23.93
N GLU A 108 -23.18 6.38 -24.54
CA GLU A 108 -23.85 7.30 -25.49
C GLU A 108 -24.03 8.72 -24.91
N THR A 109 -24.23 8.83 -23.59
CA THR A 109 -24.34 10.12 -22.87
C THR A 109 -23.06 10.94 -22.87
N CYS A 110 -21.92 10.34 -23.18
CA CYS A 110 -20.63 11.00 -23.30
C CYS A 110 -20.28 11.37 -24.74
N THR A 111 -21.06 10.93 -25.73
CA THR A 111 -20.84 11.22 -27.14
C THR A 111 -21.49 12.55 -27.52
N GLN A 112 -20.75 13.43 -28.19
CA GLN A 112 -21.19 14.76 -28.63
C GLN A 112 -20.85 14.97 -30.11
N ILE A 113 -21.70 15.69 -30.84
CA ILE A 113 -21.49 15.95 -32.27
C ILE A 113 -20.57 17.17 -32.44
N ILE A 114 -19.47 16.99 -33.18
CA ILE A 114 -18.56 18.04 -33.64
C ILE A 114 -18.43 17.86 -35.15
N ASP A 115 -18.69 18.91 -35.92
CA ASP A 115 -18.60 18.91 -37.38
C ASP A 115 -19.30 17.68 -38.01
N GLU A 116 -20.57 17.48 -37.62
CA GLU A 116 -21.45 16.38 -38.05
C GLU A 116 -20.98 14.96 -37.67
N LYS A 117 -19.93 14.85 -36.87
CA LYS A 117 -19.34 13.58 -36.45
C LYS A 117 -19.46 13.36 -34.93
N PRO A 118 -19.76 12.13 -34.49
CA PRO A 118 -19.88 11.82 -33.06
C PRO A 118 -18.50 11.57 -32.42
N PHE A 119 -18.14 12.39 -31.43
CA PHE A 119 -16.90 12.25 -30.66
C PHE A 119 -17.17 12.01 -29.18
N LEU A 120 -16.33 11.19 -28.55
CA LEU A 120 -16.41 10.96 -27.10
C LEU A 120 -15.82 12.15 -26.34
N SER A 121 -16.65 12.87 -25.60
CA SER A 121 -16.24 14.01 -24.79
C SER A 121 -15.51 13.57 -23.53
N SER A 122 -14.24 13.96 -23.39
CA SER A 122 -13.42 13.63 -22.21
C SER A 122 -13.98 14.25 -20.92
N SER A 123 -14.52 15.46 -21.01
CA SER A 123 -15.18 16.13 -19.88
C SER A 123 -16.46 15.42 -19.42
N ALA A 124 -17.33 15.02 -20.36
CA ALA A 124 -18.54 14.25 -20.06
C ALA A 124 -18.18 12.88 -19.48
N TYR A 125 -17.14 12.23 -20.03
CA TYR A 125 -16.65 10.94 -19.56
C TYR A 125 -16.12 10.99 -18.12
N LYS A 126 -15.35 12.04 -17.76
CA LYS A 126 -14.93 12.27 -16.37
C LYS A 126 -16.11 12.48 -15.43
N GLN A 127 -17.11 13.26 -15.84
CA GLN A 127 -18.31 13.49 -15.02
C GLN A 127 -19.12 12.22 -14.82
N PHE A 128 -19.27 11.42 -15.87
CA PHE A 128 -19.89 10.10 -15.78
C PHE A 128 -19.12 9.19 -14.80
N PHE A 129 -17.79 9.16 -14.88
CA PHE A 129 -16.98 8.37 -13.97
C PHE A 129 -17.06 8.86 -12.52
N LEU A 130 -16.99 10.18 -12.27
CA LEU A 130 -17.14 10.76 -10.94
C LEU A 130 -18.45 10.31 -10.25
N ARG A 131 -19.57 10.33 -11.00
CA ARG A 131 -20.89 9.89 -10.51
C ARG A 131 -20.90 8.42 -10.07
N SER A 132 -20.05 7.58 -10.66
CA SER A 132 -19.95 6.16 -10.31
C SER A 132 -19.09 5.86 -9.07
N VAL A 133 -18.26 6.82 -8.64
CA VAL A 133 -17.27 6.63 -7.57
C VAL A 133 -17.76 7.13 -6.20
N GLY A 134 -18.56 8.21 -6.14
CA GLY A 134 -19.23 8.69 -4.92
C GLY A 134 -19.01 10.18 -4.59
N GLN A 135 -19.66 10.67 -3.51
CA GLN A 135 -19.80 12.12 -3.20
C GLN A 135 -18.54 12.81 -2.65
N SER A 136 -17.57 12.07 -2.10
CA SER A 136 -16.34 12.66 -1.50
C SER A 136 -15.16 12.75 -2.47
N ALA A 137 -15.34 12.33 -3.72
CA ALA A 137 -14.31 12.38 -4.74
C ALA A 137 -14.41 13.66 -5.58
N HIS A 138 -13.31 14.06 -6.22
CA HIS A 138 -13.26 15.22 -7.11
C HIS A 138 -12.38 14.96 -8.33
N ILE A 139 -12.52 15.78 -9.37
CA ILE A 139 -11.73 15.64 -10.60
C ILE A 139 -10.37 16.32 -10.39
N HIS A 140 -9.28 15.61 -10.70
CA HIS A 140 -7.92 16.14 -10.74
C HIS A 140 -7.22 15.69 -12.03
N GLY A 141 -7.06 16.60 -12.99
CA GLY A 141 -6.48 16.27 -14.30
C GLY A 141 -7.28 15.18 -15.04
N PRO A 142 -6.66 14.03 -15.41
CA PRO A 142 -7.36 12.88 -15.97
C PRO A 142 -8.02 11.98 -14.91
N CYS A 143 -7.77 12.21 -13.62
CA CYS A 143 -8.12 11.32 -12.52
C CYS A 143 -9.37 11.79 -11.76
N ILE A 144 -9.98 10.85 -11.06
CA ILE A 144 -10.86 11.10 -9.93
C ILE A 144 -10.07 10.83 -8.66
N SER A 145 -9.85 11.88 -7.87
CA SER A 145 -9.07 11.85 -6.64
C SER A 145 -9.99 11.78 -5.43
N GLY A 146 -9.60 10.99 -4.43
CA GLY A 146 -10.37 10.85 -3.21
C GLY A 146 -9.84 9.76 -2.29
N ILE A 147 -10.64 9.41 -1.29
CA ILE A 147 -10.34 8.32 -0.36
C ILE A 147 -11.06 7.06 -0.83
N PHE A 148 -10.30 6.07 -1.29
CA PHE A 148 -10.82 4.79 -1.76
C PHE A 148 -10.46 3.69 -0.77
N GLY A 149 -11.44 3.29 0.04
CA GLY A 149 -11.21 2.39 1.17
C GLY A 149 -10.53 3.10 2.33
N SER A 150 -9.25 2.80 2.58
CA SER A 150 -8.46 3.41 3.66
C SER A 150 -7.28 4.24 3.17
N ALA A 151 -7.16 4.47 1.86
CA ALA A 151 -6.07 5.20 1.24
C ALA A 151 -6.61 6.35 0.37
N GLU A 152 -5.87 7.45 0.36
CA GLU A 152 -6.02 8.52 -0.62
C GLU A 152 -5.35 8.07 -1.93
N GLY A 153 -5.99 8.32 -3.06
CA GLY A 153 -5.45 7.94 -4.36
C GLY A 153 -6.18 8.56 -5.52
N ASP A 154 -5.69 8.22 -6.71
CA ASP A 154 -6.12 8.74 -8.00
C ASP A 154 -6.55 7.58 -8.91
N LEU A 155 -7.80 7.66 -9.38
CA LEU A 155 -8.34 6.70 -10.34
C LEU A 155 -8.43 7.34 -11.73
N ALA A 156 -7.68 6.82 -12.70
CA ALA A 156 -7.75 7.24 -14.10
C ALA A 156 -8.53 6.20 -14.92
N ARG A 157 -9.76 6.53 -15.32
CA ARG A 157 -10.52 5.68 -16.25
C ARG A 157 -10.03 5.90 -17.67
N CYS A 158 -9.61 4.84 -18.34
CA CYS A 158 -8.88 4.88 -19.61
C CYS A 158 -9.43 3.86 -20.61
N ILE A 159 -9.07 4.04 -21.88
CA ILE A 159 -9.42 3.12 -22.96
C ILE A 159 -8.11 2.60 -23.57
N SER A 160 -8.02 1.29 -23.78
CA SER A 160 -6.81 0.66 -24.35
C SER A 160 -6.73 0.89 -25.86
N CYS A 161 -5.51 1.11 -26.36
CA CYS A 161 -5.16 1.09 -27.77
C CYS A 161 -4.10 0.01 -27.98
N SER A 162 -4.44 -1.07 -28.69
CA SER A 162 -3.47 -2.17 -28.90
C SER A 162 -2.35 -1.81 -29.88
N SER A 163 -2.52 -0.72 -30.64
CA SER A 163 -1.54 -0.25 -31.62
C SER A 163 -0.62 0.81 -31.00
N TRP A 164 0.63 0.84 -31.45
CA TRP A 164 1.54 1.93 -31.12
C TRP A 164 1.20 3.16 -32.00
N PRO A 165 0.99 4.34 -31.42
CA PRO A 165 0.52 5.49 -32.18
C PRO A 165 1.64 6.08 -33.05
N ASP A 166 1.29 6.52 -34.26
CA ASP A 166 2.25 7.01 -35.26
C ASP A 166 3.13 8.16 -34.72
N VAL A 167 2.53 9.04 -33.91
CA VAL A 167 3.21 10.18 -33.26
C VAL A 167 4.37 9.77 -32.34
N ALA A 168 4.43 8.50 -31.92
CA ALA A 168 5.48 7.92 -31.09
C ALA A 168 6.41 6.97 -31.88
N THR A 169 6.31 6.88 -33.20
CA THR A 169 7.14 5.96 -34.02
C THR A 169 8.62 6.33 -34.00
N GLU A 170 8.93 7.62 -33.84
CA GLU A 170 10.32 8.09 -33.65
C GLU A 170 10.98 7.36 -32.47
N TRP A 171 10.25 7.13 -31.37
CA TRP A 171 10.78 6.45 -30.19
C TRP A 171 11.32 5.05 -30.52
N LEU A 172 10.65 4.32 -31.40
CA LEU A 172 11.09 2.98 -31.81
C LEU A 172 12.34 3.04 -32.70
N THR A 173 12.40 4.03 -33.59
CA THR A 173 13.40 4.11 -34.66
C THR A 173 14.64 4.93 -34.30
N ARG A 174 14.60 5.69 -33.19
CA ARG A 174 15.70 6.58 -32.80
C ARG A 174 16.98 5.85 -32.45
N ASN A 175 18.10 6.46 -32.83
CA ASN A 175 19.43 5.95 -32.58
C ASN A 175 19.80 6.07 -31.11
N ARG A 176 20.23 4.97 -30.49
CA ARG A 176 20.59 4.90 -29.06
C ARG A 176 22.04 4.51 -28.90
N LEU A 177 22.86 5.44 -28.42
CA LEU A 177 24.31 5.26 -28.31
C LEU A 177 24.70 4.05 -27.43
N TYR A 178 23.94 3.79 -26.36
CA TYR A 178 24.23 2.73 -25.39
C TYR A 178 23.20 1.60 -25.37
N ASN A 179 22.33 1.51 -26.40
CA ASN A 179 21.34 0.43 -26.56
C ASN A 179 20.44 0.20 -25.33
N TRP A 180 20.14 1.26 -24.56
CA TRP A 180 19.09 1.24 -23.54
C TRP A 180 17.91 2.13 -23.96
N PRO A 181 16.66 1.64 -23.88
CA PRO A 181 16.27 0.24 -23.69
C PRO A 181 16.78 -0.66 -24.83
N SER A 182 16.88 -1.97 -24.55
CA SER A 182 17.27 -2.93 -25.58
C SER A 182 16.22 -3.01 -26.71
N THR A 183 16.62 -3.49 -27.88
CA THR A 183 15.72 -3.69 -29.01
C THR A 183 14.56 -4.63 -28.65
N GLU A 184 14.83 -5.71 -27.93
CA GLU A 184 13.79 -6.66 -27.46
C GLU A 184 12.78 -5.99 -26.54
N MET A 185 13.26 -5.21 -25.57
CA MET A 185 12.40 -4.47 -24.64
C MET A 185 11.54 -3.44 -25.37
N SER A 186 12.13 -2.74 -26.34
CA SER A 186 11.42 -1.75 -27.16
C SER A 186 10.30 -2.41 -27.97
N HIS A 187 10.54 -3.58 -28.56
CA HIS A 187 9.52 -4.36 -29.27
C HIS A 187 8.40 -4.84 -28.32
N ASN A 188 8.75 -5.35 -27.13
CA ASN A 188 7.76 -5.77 -26.12
C ASN A 188 6.88 -4.59 -25.66
N ILE A 189 7.47 -3.41 -25.49
CA ILE A 189 6.74 -2.17 -25.18
C ILE A 189 5.75 -1.83 -26.30
N VAL A 190 6.22 -1.80 -27.55
CA VAL A 190 5.39 -1.46 -28.72
C VAL A 190 4.24 -2.44 -28.92
N GLN A 191 4.47 -3.74 -28.71
CA GLN A 191 3.44 -4.78 -28.81
C GLN A 191 2.30 -4.63 -27.79
N LYS A 192 2.54 -3.96 -26.67
CA LYS A 192 1.52 -3.68 -25.65
C LYS A 192 0.69 -2.42 -25.96
N GLY A 193 1.05 -1.68 -27.01
CA GLY A 193 0.35 -0.47 -27.43
C GLY A 193 0.40 0.65 -26.39
N CYS A 194 -0.69 1.41 -26.27
CA CYS A 194 -0.83 2.52 -25.35
C CYS A 194 -2.26 2.61 -24.78
N HIS A 195 -2.54 3.65 -24.01
CA HIS A 195 -3.87 3.95 -23.49
C HIS A 195 -4.22 5.41 -23.80
N VAL A 196 -5.50 5.76 -23.70
CA VAL A 196 -5.94 7.17 -23.72
C VAL A 196 -6.67 7.50 -22.43
N VAL A 197 -6.40 8.68 -21.88
CA VAL A 197 -7.00 9.19 -20.63
C VAL A 197 -7.76 10.50 -20.88
N PRO A 198 -8.86 10.77 -20.15
CA PRO A 198 -9.79 11.84 -20.48
C PRO A 198 -9.30 13.21 -19.99
N VAL A 199 -8.32 13.78 -20.68
CA VAL A 199 -7.82 15.14 -20.45
C VAL A 199 -7.34 15.74 -21.77
N GLY A 200 -7.80 16.93 -22.11
CA GLY A 200 -7.36 17.68 -23.30
C GLY A 200 -6.23 18.66 -23.01
N ASP A 201 -5.66 19.23 -24.08
CA ASP A 201 -4.73 20.35 -23.95
C ASP A 201 -5.55 21.61 -23.59
N PRO A 202 -5.22 22.34 -22.50
CA PRO A 202 -5.95 23.56 -22.13
C PRO A 202 -6.03 24.64 -23.22
N ASP A 203 -5.09 24.67 -24.17
CA ASP A 203 -5.10 25.65 -25.27
C ASP A 203 -5.85 25.17 -26.51
N SER A 204 -6.27 23.89 -26.54
CA SER A 204 -7.03 23.37 -27.67
C SER A 204 -8.46 23.92 -27.62
N PRO A 205 -9.04 24.35 -28.76
CA PRO A 205 -10.47 24.66 -28.81
C PRO A 205 -11.34 23.42 -28.49
N TYR A 206 -10.76 22.23 -28.59
CA TYR A 206 -11.40 20.95 -28.28
C TYR A 206 -10.98 20.38 -26.92
N CYS A 207 -10.45 21.18 -25.98
CA CYS A 207 -9.92 20.72 -24.70
C CYS A 207 -10.87 19.83 -23.87
N ASN A 208 -12.19 20.03 -24.01
CA ASN A 208 -13.23 19.24 -23.33
C ASN A 208 -13.58 17.91 -24.04
N HIS A 209 -13.04 17.68 -25.23
CA HIS A 209 -13.25 16.51 -26.08
C HIS A 209 -11.97 15.73 -26.34
N GLU A 210 -10.82 16.38 -26.24
CA GLU A 210 -9.52 15.74 -26.40
C GLU A 210 -9.21 14.77 -25.25
N TRP A 211 -8.47 13.75 -25.62
CA TRP A 211 -7.90 12.72 -24.77
C TRP A 211 -6.39 12.75 -24.92
N ARG A 212 -5.67 12.41 -23.85
CA ARG A 212 -4.21 12.34 -23.85
C ARG A 212 -3.76 10.90 -23.98
N ILE A 213 -2.79 10.66 -24.86
CA ILE A 213 -2.12 9.37 -24.99
C ILE A 213 -1.26 9.12 -23.74
N SER A 214 -1.39 7.93 -23.17
CA SER A 214 -0.72 7.50 -21.94
C SER A 214 0.11 6.24 -22.21
N PHE A 215 1.37 6.29 -21.76
CA PHE A 215 2.35 5.20 -21.89
C PHE A 215 2.67 4.56 -20.53
N SER A 216 1.78 4.63 -19.54
CA SER A 216 2.05 4.17 -18.16
C SER A 216 2.55 2.73 -18.06
N VAL A 217 2.07 1.82 -18.92
CA VAL A 217 2.56 0.42 -18.97
C VAL A 217 3.99 0.34 -19.52
N ALA A 218 4.31 1.14 -20.55
CA ALA A 218 5.64 1.24 -21.10
C ALA A 218 6.62 1.86 -20.09
N GLU A 219 6.21 2.94 -19.43
CA GLU A 219 6.97 3.58 -18.35
C GLU A 219 7.28 2.61 -17.22
N ARG A 220 6.27 1.86 -16.75
CA ARG A 220 6.45 0.84 -15.72
C ARG A 220 7.47 -0.21 -16.15
N THR A 221 7.42 -0.65 -17.42
CA THR A 221 8.37 -1.61 -17.99
C THR A 221 9.80 -1.06 -17.98
N LEU A 222 10.00 0.20 -18.40
CA LEU A 222 11.31 0.86 -18.35
C LEU A 222 11.81 1.04 -16.91
N MET A 223 10.94 1.48 -16.00
CA MET A 223 11.28 1.64 -14.58
C MET A 223 11.66 0.32 -13.92
N HIS A 224 11.05 -0.79 -14.34
CA HIS A 224 11.39 -2.13 -13.86
C HIS A 224 12.73 -2.63 -14.42
N SER A 225 13.18 -2.10 -15.57
CA SER A 225 14.49 -2.43 -16.16
C SER A 225 15.68 -1.75 -15.48
N PHE A 226 15.42 -0.71 -14.68
CA PHE A 226 16.47 0.03 -13.99
C PHE A 226 17.14 -0.80 -12.91
N ASN A 227 18.46 -0.65 -12.82
CA ASN A 227 19.22 -1.18 -11.71
C ASN A 227 18.99 -0.35 -10.43
N HIS A 228 19.51 -0.84 -9.30
CA HIS A 228 19.30 -0.19 -8.02
C HIS A 228 19.89 1.23 -7.94
N THR A 229 21.03 1.48 -8.58
CA THR A 229 21.64 2.83 -8.62
C THR A 229 20.73 3.85 -9.32
N GLN A 230 20.16 3.49 -10.47
CA GLN A 230 19.17 4.31 -11.18
C GLN A 230 17.92 4.56 -10.32
N PHE A 231 17.44 3.53 -9.62
CA PHE A 231 16.32 3.67 -8.69
C PHE A 231 16.61 4.64 -7.54
N LEU A 232 17.79 4.59 -6.93
CA LEU A 232 18.19 5.52 -5.87
C LEU A 232 18.28 6.96 -6.39
N VAL A 233 18.86 7.15 -7.59
CA VAL A 233 18.94 8.48 -8.23
C VAL A 233 17.55 9.02 -8.56
N TYR A 234 16.64 8.18 -9.05
CA TYR A 234 15.24 8.58 -9.28
C TYR A 234 14.60 9.16 -8.01
N ASN A 235 14.73 8.43 -6.90
CA ASN A 235 14.14 8.83 -5.63
C ASN A 235 14.83 10.08 -5.05
N LEU A 236 16.13 10.25 -5.28
CA LEU A 236 16.83 11.47 -4.91
C LEU A 236 16.31 12.68 -5.71
N LEU A 237 16.07 12.53 -7.01
CA LEU A 237 15.45 13.57 -7.84
C LEU A 237 14.03 13.90 -7.35
N ARG A 238 13.22 12.89 -7.03
CA ARG A 238 11.87 13.11 -6.45
C ARG A 238 11.92 13.82 -5.11
N LEU A 239 12.87 13.45 -4.24
CA LEU A 239 13.07 14.09 -2.95
C LEU A 239 13.49 15.55 -3.12
N THR A 240 14.40 15.81 -4.05
CA THR A 240 14.85 17.16 -4.44
C THR A 240 13.66 18.00 -4.91
N LEU A 241 12.83 17.45 -5.78
CA LEU A 241 11.59 18.08 -6.22
C LEU A 241 10.69 18.42 -5.03
N LYS A 242 10.27 17.42 -4.24
CA LYS A 242 9.27 17.58 -3.18
C LYS A 242 9.72 18.44 -2.00
N ARG A 243 10.99 18.38 -1.63
CA ARG A 243 11.50 19.01 -0.40
C ARG A 243 12.24 20.32 -0.64
N ILE A 244 12.61 20.62 -1.87
CA ILE A 244 13.41 21.81 -2.20
C ILE A 244 12.70 22.62 -3.29
N ILE A 245 12.48 22.07 -4.47
CA ILE A 245 11.95 22.83 -5.62
C ILE A 245 10.48 23.25 -5.39
N GLU A 246 9.61 22.33 -4.97
CA GLU A 246 8.17 22.60 -4.76
C GLU A 246 7.90 23.63 -3.64
N LYS A 247 8.85 23.86 -2.73
CA LYS A 247 8.73 24.92 -1.71
C LYS A 247 8.71 26.32 -2.34
N SER A 248 9.44 26.51 -3.43
CA SER A 248 9.52 27.78 -4.15
C SER A 248 8.62 27.80 -5.39
N PHE A 249 8.40 26.64 -6.01
CA PHE A 249 7.65 26.49 -7.26
C PHE A 249 6.59 25.39 -7.16
N PRO A 250 5.54 25.60 -6.34
CA PRO A 250 4.45 24.63 -6.22
C PRO A 250 3.78 24.39 -7.59
N ASP A 251 3.48 23.13 -7.90
CA ASP A 251 2.75 22.68 -9.10
C ASP A 251 3.40 23.00 -10.48
N VAL A 252 4.61 23.57 -10.50
CA VAL A 252 5.33 23.85 -11.75
C VAL A 252 5.91 22.57 -12.34
N LEU A 253 6.82 21.93 -11.62
CA LEU A 253 7.37 20.61 -11.96
C LEU A 253 6.68 19.53 -11.13
N CYS A 254 6.55 18.35 -11.70
CA CYS A 254 6.03 17.16 -11.01
C CYS A 254 6.97 15.96 -11.20
N SER A 255 6.66 14.84 -10.54
CA SER A 255 7.50 13.64 -10.55
C SER A 255 7.70 13.04 -11.96
N TYR A 256 6.83 13.36 -12.92
CA TYR A 256 6.95 12.94 -14.31
C TYR A 256 8.17 13.54 -15.02
N PHE A 257 8.54 14.78 -14.69
CA PHE A 257 9.76 15.41 -15.19
C PHE A 257 11.00 14.67 -14.69
N MET A 258 11.03 14.29 -13.40
CA MET A 258 12.14 13.54 -12.81
C MET A 258 12.31 12.16 -13.47
N LYS A 259 11.18 11.50 -13.77
CA LYS A 259 11.17 10.21 -14.48
C LYS A 259 11.73 10.36 -15.90
N THR A 260 11.25 11.37 -16.62
CA THR A 260 11.68 11.67 -18.00
C THR A 260 13.16 12.07 -18.06
N THR A 261 13.64 12.88 -17.12
CA THR A 261 15.06 13.20 -16.95
C THR A 261 15.91 11.94 -16.81
N LEU A 262 15.48 11.00 -15.96
CA LEU A 262 16.21 9.76 -15.76
C LEU A 262 16.21 8.85 -17.00
N PHE A 263 15.08 8.74 -17.71
CA PHE A 263 15.03 7.99 -18.97
C PHE A 263 15.99 8.55 -20.01
N HIS A 264 15.97 9.86 -20.25
CA HIS A 264 16.90 10.51 -21.18
C HIS A 264 18.35 10.41 -20.73
N SER A 265 18.63 10.45 -19.43
CA SER A 265 19.99 10.27 -18.90
C SER A 265 20.49 8.84 -19.11
N ALA A 266 19.63 7.84 -18.86
CA ALA A 266 19.96 6.43 -19.06
C ALA A 266 20.21 6.08 -20.54
N GLU A 267 19.47 6.69 -21.47
CA GLU A 267 19.68 6.50 -22.92
C GLU A 267 21.03 7.09 -23.39
N LYS A 268 21.53 8.12 -22.72
CA LYS A 268 22.77 8.86 -23.07
C LYS A 268 24.00 8.45 -22.27
N THR A 269 23.94 7.41 -21.44
CA THR A 269 25.07 6.98 -20.60
C THR A 269 25.29 5.47 -20.68
N PRO A 270 26.54 4.98 -20.57
CA PRO A 270 26.83 3.55 -20.59
C PRO A 270 26.31 2.87 -19.32
N LYS A 271 26.02 1.57 -19.39
CA LYS A 271 25.52 0.78 -18.25
C LYS A 271 26.43 0.88 -17.01
N ASP A 272 27.74 0.84 -17.20
CA ASP A 272 28.74 0.91 -16.13
C ASP A 272 28.81 2.28 -15.43
N PHE A 273 28.20 3.32 -16.02
CA PHE A 273 28.03 4.60 -15.36
C PHE A 273 27.14 4.48 -14.12
N TRP A 274 26.10 3.64 -14.19
CA TRP A 274 25.09 3.46 -13.15
C TRP A 274 25.50 2.40 -12.12
N ARG A 275 26.57 2.68 -11.38
CA ARG A 275 27.08 1.85 -10.28
C ARG A 275 27.16 2.63 -8.98
N GLU A 276 27.20 1.94 -7.85
CA GLU A 276 27.12 2.52 -6.50
C GLU A 276 28.16 3.63 -6.26
N GLY A 277 29.42 3.38 -6.65
CA GLY A 277 30.51 4.36 -6.53
C GLY A 277 30.35 5.63 -7.38
N HIS A 278 29.37 5.68 -8.29
CA HIS A 278 29.10 6.81 -9.18
C HIS A 278 27.79 7.54 -8.85
N LEU A 279 27.12 7.24 -7.72
CA LEU A 279 25.83 7.85 -7.35
C LEU A 279 25.82 9.38 -7.45
N GLU A 280 26.87 10.04 -6.97
CA GLU A 280 27.03 11.50 -7.03
C GLU A 280 27.07 12.00 -8.48
N SER A 281 27.88 11.37 -9.33
CA SER A 281 28.00 11.71 -10.76
C SER A 281 26.69 11.44 -11.52
N CYS A 282 26.01 10.34 -11.19
CA CYS A 282 24.71 9.99 -11.77
C CYS A 282 23.66 11.06 -11.42
N PHE A 283 23.58 11.45 -10.15
CA PHE A 283 22.65 12.48 -9.69
C PHE A 283 22.92 13.83 -10.36
N ARG A 284 24.18 14.26 -10.41
CA ARG A 284 24.59 15.50 -11.07
C ARG A 284 24.26 15.52 -12.55
N THR A 285 24.49 14.41 -13.25
CA THR A 285 24.15 14.27 -14.68
C THR A 285 22.66 14.47 -14.92
N CYS A 286 21.80 13.87 -14.09
CA CYS A 286 20.36 14.11 -14.17
C CYS A 286 19.98 15.58 -13.87
N LEU A 287 20.64 16.23 -12.91
CA LEU A 287 20.42 17.66 -12.63
C LEU A 287 20.86 18.54 -13.80
N SER A 288 21.94 18.21 -14.51
CA SER A 288 22.34 18.92 -15.73
C SER A 288 21.29 18.79 -16.83
N VAL A 289 20.75 17.59 -17.05
CA VAL A 289 19.65 17.37 -18.00
C VAL A 289 18.40 18.17 -17.61
N LEU A 290 18.04 18.18 -16.31
CA LEU A 290 16.92 18.99 -15.82
C LEU A 290 17.19 20.50 -15.98
N TYR A 291 18.42 20.94 -15.72
CA TYR A 291 18.84 22.32 -15.93
C TYR A 291 18.64 22.72 -17.40
N ASP A 292 19.10 21.88 -18.34
CA ASP A 292 18.96 22.14 -19.78
C ASP A 292 17.49 22.26 -20.20
N TYR A 293 16.58 21.47 -19.60
CA TYR A 293 15.15 21.59 -19.88
C TYR A 293 14.58 22.95 -19.45
N VAL A 294 14.97 23.43 -18.27
CA VAL A 294 14.55 24.73 -17.75
C VAL A 294 15.18 25.87 -18.53
N ASP A 295 16.46 25.73 -18.89
CA ASP A 295 17.21 26.76 -19.59
C ASP A 295 16.69 26.96 -21.01
N ASN A 296 16.41 25.87 -21.72
CA ASN A 296 15.86 25.92 -23.07
C ASN A 296 14.33 26.05 -23.10
N ILE A 297 13.65 26.03 -21.95
CA ILE A 297 12.18 25.95 -21.83
C ILE A 297 11.62 24.81 -22.70
N TYR A 298 12.35 23.69 -22.72
CA TYR A 298 12.05 22.56 -23.57
C TYR A 298 12.37 21.24 -22.87
N CYS A 299 11.32 20.54 -22.44
CA CYS A 299 11.41 19.19 -21.90
C CYS A 299 10.62 18.24 -22.82
N PRO A 300 11.27 17.50 -23.73
CA PRO A 300 10.58 16.60 -24.64
C PRO A 300 10.03 15.41 -23.87
N ASN A 301 8.76 15.05 -24.12
CA ASN A 301 8.21 13.80 -23.63
C ASN A 301 9.05 12.63 -24.16
N TYR A 302 9.27 11.62 -23.31
CA TYR A 302 10.17 10.53 -23.64
C TYR A 302 9.72 9.71 -24.86
N PHE A 303 8.41 9.46 -25.02
CA PHE A 303 7.84 8.67 -26.13
C PHE A 303 7.39 9.54 -27.30
N ILE A 304 7.03 10.80 -27.05
CA ILE A 304 6.58 11.76 -28.06
C ILE A 304 7.48 13.00 -28.01
N PRO A 305 8.66 13.02 -28.65
CA PRO A 305 9.59 14.14 -28.54
C PRO A 305 9.00 15.49 -28.96
N GLY A 306 8.05 15.48 -29.91
CA GLY A 306 7.34 16.69 -30.33
C GLY A 306 6.48 17.34 -29.24
N TYR A 307 6.17 16.62 -28.16
CA TYR A 307 5.40 17.14 -27.03
C TYR A 307 6.34 17.75 -25.97
N ASN A 308 6.43 19.09 -25.95
CA ASN A 308 7.17 19.83 -24.93
C ASN A 308 6.36 19.95 -23.63
N MET A 309 6.73 19.17 -22.61
CA MET A 309 6.01 19.08 -21.34
C MET A 309 6.14 20.30 -20.45
N ILE A 310 7.21 21.11 -20.62
CA ILE A 310 7.48 22.28 -19.76
C ILE A 310 6.85 23.56 -20.31
N LYS A 311 6.25 23.48 -21.51
CA LYS A 311 5.54 24.59 -22.16
C LYS A 311 4.50 25.17 -21.19
N ARG A 312 4.45 26.51 -21.08
CA ARG A 312 3.59 27.32 -20.17
C ARG A 312 3.87 27.19 -18.67
N LYS A 313 4.70 26.26 -18.22
CA LYS A 313 5.05 26.10 -16.80
C LYS A 313 6.17 27.04 -16.37
N ILE A 314 7.06 27.37 -17.30
CA ILE A 314 8.23 28.23 -17.05
C ILE A 314 8.14 29.49 -17.89
N ASN A 315 8.32 30.63 -17.24
CA ASN A 315 8.37 31.97 -17.81
C ASN A 315 9.69 32.66 -17.42
N HIS A 316 9.94 33.87 -17.94
CA HIS A 316 11.20 34.57 -17.67
C HIS A 316 11.47 34.83 -16.18
N THR A 317 10.42 35.02 -15.39
CA THR A 317 10.52 35.35 -13.96
C THR A 317 10.93 34.12 -13.13
N ASN A 318 10.22 32.99 -13.28
CA ASN A 318 10.50 31.78 -12.50
C ASN A 318 11.69 30.98 -13.05
N ARG A 319 12.05 31.16 -14.33
CA ARG A 319 13.19 30.44 -14.96
C ARG A 319 14.49 30.72 -14.23
N ARG A 320 14.84 31.99 -14.00
CA ARG A 320 16.14 32.35 -13.40
C ARG A 320 16.30 31.74 -12.02
N GLU A 321 15.32 31.93 -11.16
CA GLU A 321 15.33 31.41 -9.79
C GLU A 321 15.35 29.87 -9.77
N MET A 322 14.61 29.20 -10.65
CA MET A 322 14.65 27.74 -10.76
C MET A 322 16.02 27.22 -11.21
N LEU A 323 16.65 27.89 -12.18
CA LEU A 323 18.01 27.58 -12.62
C LEU A 323 19.02 27.75 -11.48
N ASP A 324 18.88 28.80 -10.68
CA ASP A 324 19.76 29.07 -9.53
C ASP A 324 19.59 27.99 -8.44
N ILE A 325 18.37 27.54 -8.16
CA ILE A 325 18.11 26.41 -7.26
C ILE A 325 18.74 25.13 -7.80
N ILE A 326 18.51 24.78 -9.07
CA ILE A 326 19.07 23.55 -9.67
C ILE A 326 20.61 23.59 -9.66
N LYS A 327 21.21 24.73 -10.00
CA LYS A 327 22.68 24.95 -9.91
C LYS A 327 23.21 24.80 -8.49
N THR A 328 22.50 25.35 -7.51
CA THR A 328 22.88 25.25 -6.10
C THR A 328 22.90 23.80 -5.65
N ILE A 329 21.81 23.06 -5.95
CA ILE A 329 21.69 21.64 -5.62
C ILE A 329 22.76 20.82 -6.33
N HIS A 330 22.99 21.11 -7.61
CA HIS A 330 24.07 20.50 -8.36
C HIS A 330 25.39 20.71 -7.64
N ASN A 331 25.77 21.94 -7.26
CA ASN A 331 27.05 22.22 -6.62
C ASN A 331 27.22 21.52 -5.26
N ILE A 332 26.21 21.59 -4.37
CA ILE A 332 26.29 21.00 -3.03
C ILE A 332 26.20 19.46 -2.99
N GLY A 333 25.72 18.84 -4.07
CA GLY A 333 25.70 17.39 -4.21
C GLY A 333 24.70 16.66 -3.31
N ILE A 334 24.88 15.34 -3.15
CA ILE A 334 23.96 14.50 -2.36
C ILE A 334 23.90 14.95 -0.89
N VAL A 335 25.05 15.24 -0.28
CA VAL A 335 25.12 15.63 1.15
C VAL A 335 24.33 16.91 1.40
N GLY A 336 24.58 17.97 0.63
CA GLY A 336 23.86 19.22 0.79
C GLY A 336 22.37 19.08 0.47
N THR A 337 22.02 18.25 -0.52
CA THR A 337 20.61 17.96 -0.85
C THR A 337 19.88 17.34 0.32
N LEU A 338 20.47 16.34 0.99
CA LEU A 338 19.89 15.69 2.17
C LEU A 338 19.77 16.66 3.37
N GLN A 339 20.69 17.61 3.51
CA GLN A 339 20.60 18.66 4.52
C GLN A 339 19.43 19.61 4.25
N LEU A 340 19.34 20.14 3.02
CA LEU A 340 18.26 21.06 2.62
C LEU A 340 16.88 20.41 2.62
N SER A 341 16.81 19.09 2.39
CA SER A 341 15.55 18.36 2.40
C SER A 341 15.03 18.04 3.80
N GLY A 342 15.81 18.29 4.86
CA GLY A 342 15.50 17.93 6.23
C GLY A 342 15.78 16.46 6.59
N GLU A 343 16.55 15.75 5.76
CA GLU A 343 16.94 14.35 5.97
C GLU A 343 18.38 14.23 6.49
N SER A 344 18.88 15.28 7.17
CA SER A 344 20.24 15.36 7.71
C SER A 344 20.56 14.29 8.75
N HIS A 345 19.54 13.68 9.37
CA HIS A 345 19.72 12.53 10.27
C HIS A 345 20.35 11.30 9.57
N CYS A 346 20.21 11.18 8.24
CA CYS A 346 20.90 10.17 7.44
C CYS A 346 22.42 10.44 7.32
N LEU A 347 22.86 11.63 7.74
CA LEU A 347 24.25 12.08 7.67
C LEU A 347 25.05 11.81 8.95
N ASP A 348 24.38 11.52 10.08
CA ASP A 348 24.99 11.31 11.41
C ASP A 348 26.13 10.28 11.37
N ALA A 349 27.30 10.66 11.92
CA ALA A 349 28.49 9.83 11.97
C ALA A 349 28.31 8.58 12.85
N THR A 350 27.46 8.64 13.86
CA THR A 350 27.14 7.52 14.76
C THR A 350 26.26 6.49 14.05
N LEU A 351 25.28 6.98 13.28
CA LEU A 351 24.47 6.15 12.40
C LEU A 351 25.32 5.58 11.27
N SER A 352 26.24 6.38 10.70
CA SER A 352 27.18 5.96 9.65
C SER A 352 28.19 4.94 10.11
N ALA A 353 28.78 5.09 11.29
CA ALA A 353 29.73 4.15 11.86
C ALA A 353 29.03 2.82 12.11
N LYS A 354 27.84 2.83 12.73
CA LYS A 354 27.04 1.61 12.93
C LYS A 354 26.57 0.99 11.60
N VAL A 355 26.15 1.79 10.61
CA VAL A 355 25.72 1.30 9.28
C VAL A 355 26.88 0.68 8.49
N MET A 356 28.08 1.27 8.54
CA MET A 356 29.26 0.82 7.81
C MET A 356 30.04 -0.30 8.54
N GLU A 357 30.12 -0.28 9.86
CA GLU A 357 30.87 -1.26 10.68
C GLU A 357 30.21 -2.65 10.66
N TYR A 358 28.89 -2.72 10.51
CA TYR A 358 28.14 -3.97 10.62
C TYR A 358 27.76 -4.64 9.31
N LYS A 359 28.04 -4.07 8.13
CA LYS A 359 27.24 -4.40 6.92
C LYS A 359 25.77 -4.47 7.34
N LEU A 360 25.24 -3.36 7.87
CA LEU A 360 23.82 -3.22 8.19
C LEU A 360 22.96 -3.15 6.89
N ASP A 361 23.48 -3.76 5.82
CA ASP A 361 22.92 -4.08 4.53
C ASP A 361 21.69 -4.96 4.73
N THR A 362 20.60 -4.61 4.06
CA THR A 362 19.37 -5.41 3.92
C THR A 362 18.58 -5.70 5.20
N GLU A 363 19.12 -6.22 6.30
CA GLU A 363 18.35 -7.00 7.29
C GLU A 363 17.56 -6.21 8.35
N PHE A 364 18.10 -5.10 8.85
CA PHE A 364 17.38 -4.22 9.77
C PHE A 364 16.34 -3.37 9.02
N MET A 365 16.81 -2.81 7.90
CA MET A 365 16.02 -2.15 6.87
C MET A 365 14.81 -2.97 6.46
N PHE A 366 14.99 -4.28 6.31
CA PHE A 366 13.95 -5.24 6.01
C PHE A 366 12.84 -5.26 7.06
N SER A 367 13.05 -5.00 8.36
CA SER A 367 11.97 -5.08 9.37
C SER A 367 10.89 -3.98 9.26
N ALA A 368 11.28 -2.72 9.05
CA ALA A 368 10.34 -1.61 8.85
C ALA A 368 9.66 -1.67 7.48
N HIS A 369 10.40 -2.13 6.48
CA HIS A 369 9.96 -2.32 5.12
C HIS A 369 9.03 -3.55 4.96
N LEU A 370 9.34 -4.66 5.62
CA LEU A 370 8.46 -5.81 5.80
C LEU A 370 7.15 -5.42 6.46
N ARG A 371 7.20 -4.58 7.50
CA ARG A 371 5.98 -4.11 8.16
C ARG A 371 5.05 -3.45 7.15
N LYS A 372 5.56 -2.59 6.28
CA LYS A 372 4.78 -1.95 5.22
C LYS A 372 4.28 -2.97 4.19
N ALA A 373 5.13 -3.88 3.76
CA ALA A 373 4.75 -4.95 2.83
C ALA A 373 3.64 -5.86 3.39
N PHE A 374 3.72 -6.23 4.67
CA PHE A 374 2.72 -7.04 5.34
C PHE A 374 1.40 -6.30 5.55
N ILE A 375 1.45 -5.02 5.94
CA ILE A 375 0.25 -4.17 5.95
C ILE A 375 -0.41 -4.18 4.58
N TYR A 376 0.38 -3.94 3.54
CA TYR A 376 -0.12 -3.89 2.18
C TYR A 376 -0.78 -5.21 1.75
N ILE A 377 -0.14 -6.36 2.02
CA ILE A 377 -0.73 -7.69 1.76
C ILE A 377 -2.03 -7.87 2.52
N GLU A 378 -2.03 -7.57 3.82
CA GLU A 378 -3.22 -7.67 4.66
C GLU A 378 -4.36 -6.83 4.08
N ASP A 379 -4.08 -5.57 3.71
CA ASP A 379 -5.07 -4.65 3.14
C ASP A 379 -5.62 -5.13 1.79
N VAL A 380 -4.78 -5.69 0.91
CA VAL A 380 -5.22 -6.31 -0.35
C VAL A 380 -6.26 -7.40 -0.08
N PHE A 381 -5.98 -8.32 0.85
CA PHE A 381 -6.90 -9.41 1.18
C PHE A 381 -8.17 -8.95 1.89
N LEU A 382 -8.07 -7.92 2.71
CA LEU A 382 -9.20 -7.35 3.44
C LEU A 382 -10.05 -6.43 2.57
N SER A 383 -9.53 -5.97 1.43
CA SER A 383 -10.27 -5.24 0.39
C SER A 383 -11.21 -6.11 -0.43
N LEU A 384 -11.04 -7.43 -0.39
CA LEU A 384 -11.90 -8.36 -1.13
C LEU A 384 -13.35 -8.35 -0.61
N PRO A 385 -14.36 -8.27 -1.49
CA PRO A 385 -15.78 -8.32 -1.13
C PRO A 385 -16.13 -9.54 -0.27
N HIS A 386 -17.10 -9.43 0.63
CA HIS A 386 -17.46 -10.54 1.53
C HIS A 386 -18.07 -11.74 0.78
N GLU A 387 -18.87 -11.47 -0.25
CA GLU A 387 -19.44 -12.50 -1.15
C GLU A 387 -18.36 -13.24 -1.94
N ALA A 388 -17.23 -12.56 -2.18
CA ALA A 388 -16.04 -13.06 -2.83
C ALA A 388 -15.09 -13.87 -1.92
N VAL A 389 -15.43 -14.17 -0.66
CA VAL A 389 -14.57 -15.03 0.20
C VAL A 389 -14.89 -16.51 0.00
N VAL A 390 -16.03 -16.81 -0.63
CA VAL A 390 -16.72 -18.10 -0.52
C VAL A 390 -16.71 -18.92 -1.81
N SER A 391 -16.68 -18.27 -2.97
CA SER A 391 -16.58 -18.89 -4.30
C SER A 391 -15.12 -19.15 -4.77
N TYR A 392 -14.12 -19.03 -3.89
CA TYR A 392 -12.76 -18.60 -4.26
C TYR A 392 -11.67 -19.67 -4.12
N THR A 393 -11.99 -20.95 -4.34
CA THR A 393 -10.95 -21.98 -4.58
C THR A 393 -10.07 -21.59 -5.77
N ASP A 394 -10.64 -20.97 -6.80
CA ASP A 394 -9.94 -20.60 -8.03
C ASP A 394 -9.05 -19.36 -7.85
N CYS A 395 -9.48 -18.41 -7.03
CA CYS A 395 -8.71 -17.22 -6.71
C CYS A 395 -7.56 -17.54 -5.75
N LEU A 396 -7.76 -18.50 -4.82
CA LEU A 396 -6.67 -19.10 -4.06
C LEU A 396 -5.69 -19.85 -4.96
N SER A 397 -6.19 -20.63 -5.93
CA SER A 397 -5.31 -21.32 -6.89
C SER A 397 -4.50 -20.34 -7.73
N THR A 398 -5.14 -19.23 -8.16
CA THR A 398 -4.50 -18.12 -8.87
C THR A 398 -3.48 -17.44 -7.96
N PHE A 399 -3.82 -17.18 -6.70
CA PHE A 399 -2.89 -16.65 -5.69
C PHE A 399 -1.70 -17.57 -5.46
N PHE A 400 -1.90 -18.87 -5.26
CA PHE A 400 -0.82 -19.82 -5.04
C PHE A 400 0.06 -19.99 -6.28
N ARG A 401 -0.55 -20.06 -7.46
CA ARG A 401 0.16 -20.08 -8.75
C ARG A 401 1.00 -18.81 -8.93
N MET A 402 0.40 -17.64 -8.69
CA MET A 402 1.11 -16.37 -8.79
C MET A 402 2.19 -16.23 -7.73
N LEU A 403 1.99 -16.69 -6.49
CA LEU A 403 3.07 -16.72 -5.50
C LEU A 403 4.18 -17.70 -5.90
N SER A 404 3.86 -18.79 -6.59
CA SER A 404 4.90 -19.68 -7.12
C SER A 404 5.65 -19.06 -8.30
N GLU A 405 4.99 -18.23 -9.11
CA GLU A 405 5.56 -17.53 -10.27
C GLU A 405 6.32 -16.25 -9.88
N CYS A 406 5.80 -15.48 -8.92
CA CYS A 406 6.37 -14.23 -8.44
C CYS A 406 7.59 -14.43 -7.55
N THR A 407 7.75 -15.61 -6.93
CA THR A 407 8.81 -15.78 -5.92
C THR A 407 9.42 -17.17 -5.93
N GLN A 408 10.54 -17.29 -6.65
CA GLN A 408 11.54 -18.33 -6.41
C GLN A 408 12.53 -17.94 -5.29
N ASN A 409 12.19 -16.95 -4.46
CA ASN A 409 13.03 -16.42 -3.39
C ASN A 409 12.34 -16.51 -2.02
N GLU A 410 13.14 -16.45 -0.95
CA GLU A 410 12.72 -16.53 0.46
C GLU A 410 11.59 -15.54 0.84
N LEU A 411 11.54 -14.40 0.15
CA LEU A 411 10.57 -13.33 0.41
C LEU A 411 9.14 -13.73 0.04
N GLY A 412 9.00 -14.56 -0.99
CA GLY A 412 7.72 -15.14 -1.41
C GLY A 412 7.00 -15.97 -0.41
N ASN A 413 7.75 -16.81 0.28
CA ASN A 413 7.20 -17.65 1.33
C ASN A 413 6.60 -16.78 2.43
N MET A 414 7.27 -15.68 2.78
CA MET A 414 6.77 -14.74 3.77
C MET A 414 5.47 -14.04 3.33
N ILE A 415 5.42 -13.56 2.09
CA ILE A 415 4.20 -12.97 1.50
C ILE A 415 3.06 -13.99 1.52
N ARG A 416 3.35 -15.23 1.11
CA ARG A 416 2.39 -16.34 1.11
C ARG A 416 1.80 -16.57 2.48
N TYR A 417 2.64 -16.72 3.51
CA TYR A 417 2.15 -16.98 4.86
C TYR A 417 1.28 -15.85 5.39
N ARG A 418 1.66 -14.60 5.13
CA ARG A 418 0.88 -13.42 5.55
C ARG A 418 -0.45 -13.33 4.83
N GLY A 419 -0.45 -13.48 3.51
CA GLY A 419 -1.69 -13.49 2.73
C GLY A 419 -2.64 -14.61 3.15
N ILE A 420 -2.12 -15.81 3.43
CA ILE A 420 -2.91 -16.92 3.99
C ILE A 420 -3.53 -16.53 5.33
N ASN A 421 -2.79 -15.93 6.25
CA ASN A 421 -3.33 -15.51 7.55
C ASN A 421 -4.45 -14.48 7.40
N SER A 422 -4.27 -13.47 6.54
CA SER A 422 -5.30 -12.45 6.25
C SER A 422 -6.55 -13.08 5.64
N TYR A 423 -6.37 -14.02 4.71
CA TYR A 423 -7.47 -14.74 4.09
C TYR A 423 -8.20 -15.65 5.10
N CYS A 424 -7.47 -16.35 5.99
CA CYS A 424 -8.04 -17.13 7.08
C CYS A 424 -8.96 -16.27 7.98
N LEU A 425 -8.55 -15.05 8.33
CA LEU A 425 -9.41 -14.13 9.11
C LEU A 425 -10.71 -13.77 8.37
N ARG A 426 -10.65 -13.56 7.05
CA ARG A 426 -11.86 -13.31 6.24
C ARG A 426 -12.76 -14.53 6.16
N MET A 427 -12.19 -15.72 5.94
CA MET A 427 -12.94 -16.97 5.95
C MET A 427 -13.60 -17.23 7.31
N MET A 428 -12.86 -17.01 8.41
CA MET A 428 -13.40 -17.11 9.77
C MET A 428 -14.55 -16.14 9.96
N HIS A 429 -14.42 -14.89 9.50
CA HIS A 429 -15.53 -13.93 9.56
C HIS A 429 -16.77 -14.48 8.85
N SER A 430 -16.64 -14.97 7.62
CA SER A 430 -17.75 -15.55 6.86
C SER A 430 -18.33 -16.82 7.48
N LEU A 431 -17.49 -17.63 8.13
CA LEU A 431 -17.90 -18.85 8.84
C LEU A 431 -18.78 -18.52 10.06
N PHE A 432 -18.44 -17.45 10.78
CA PHE A 432 -19.11 -17.04 12.03
C PHE A 432 -20.13 -15.90 11.86
N SER A 433 -20.44 -15.45 10.64
CA SER A 433 -21.26 -14.26 10.40
C SER A 433 -22.78 -14.46 10.33
N LEU A 434 -23.35 -15.66 10.06
CA LEU A 434 -24.79 -16.07 10.17
C LEU A 434 -25.10 -17.38 9.36
N PRO A 435 -26.28 -18.04 9.46
CA PRO A 435 -26.43 -19.48 9.22
C PRO A 435 -26.59 -19.83 7.73
N LYS A 436 -25.47 -19.97 7.02
CA LYS A 436 -25.48 -20.66 5.73
C LYS A 436 -25.70 -22.16 5.93
N ASN A 437 -26.32 -22.81 4.94
CA ASN A 437 -26.51 -24.27 4.81
C ASN A 437 -25.32 -25.06 5.40
N ASN A 438 -25.58 -26.13 6.17
CA ASN A 438 -24.55 -26.96 6.79
C ASN A 438 -23.47 -27.43 5.79
N LYS A 439 -23.83 -27.69 4.52
CA LYS A 439 -22.89 -28.02 3.43
C LYS A 439 -21.86 -26.92 3.17
N HIS A 440 -22.28 -25.66 3.31
CA HIS A 440 -21.45 -24.49 3.09
C HIS A 440 -20.43 -24.30 4.21
N LYS A 441 -20.89 -24.37 5.45
CA LYS A 441 -20.04 -24.32 6.64
C LYS A 441 -19.00 -25.42 6.58
N TYR A 442 -19.41 -26.65 6.22
CA TYR A 442 -18.50 -27.78 6.09
C TYR A 442 -17.37 -27.53 5.07
N ARG A 443 -17.68 -27.02 3.87
CA ARG A 443 -16.65 -26.67 2.87
C ARG A 443 -15.65 -25.62 3.38
N LEU A 444 -16.14 -24.59 4.06
CA LEU A 444 -15.29 -23.56 4.66
C LEU A 444 -14.40 -24.16 5.75
N TYR A 445 -14.94 -25.06 6.59
CA TYR A 445 -14.18 -25.78 7.61
C TYR A 445 -13.04 -26.62 7.02
N GLU A 446 -13.35 -27.44 6.00
CA GLU A 446 -12.37 -28.31 5.32
C GLU A 446 -11.25 -27.49 4.65
N THR A 447 -11.59 -26.34 4.07
CA THR A 447 -10.61 -25.45 3.41
C THR A 447 -9.75 -24.68 4.44
N LEU A 448 -10.35 -24.21 5.54
CA LEU A 448 -9.69 -23.35 6.50
C LEU A 448 -8.59 -24.06 7.31
N LYS A 449 -8.79 -25.34 7.66
CA LYS A 449 -7.85 -26.10 8.50
C LYS A 449 -6.42 -26.24 7.91
N PRO A 450 -6.21 -26.69 6.65
CA PRO A 450 -4.88 -26.74 6.06
C PRO A 450 -4.26 -25.34 5.89
N MET A 451 -5.08 -24.33 5.63
CA MET A 451 -4.62 -22.94 5.52
C MET A 451 -4.13 -22.38 6.85
N LEU A 452 -4.88 -22.54 7.94
CA LEU A 452 -4.45 -22.18 9.28
C LEU A 452 -3.16 -22.90 9.67
N THR A 453 -3.01 -24.17 9.30
CA THR A 453 -1.78 -24.95 9.53
C THR A 453 -0.59 -24.38 8.75
N THR A 454 -0.82 -23.88 7.54
CA THR A 454 0.22 -23.24 6.72
C THR A 454 0.59 -21.88 7.30
N GLY A 455 -0.40 -21.05 7.64
CA GLY A 455 -0.21 -19.75 8.29
C GLY A 455 0.49 -19.83 9.65
N PHE A 456 0.20 -20.89 10.43
CA PHE A 456 0.86 -21.20 11.71
C PHE A 456 2.40 -21.32 11.58
N ARG A 457 2.90 -21.77 10.42
CA ARG A 457 4.35 -21.97 10.19
C ARG A 457 5.08 -20.69 9.78
N GLY A 458 4.34 -19.64 9.44
CA GLY A 458 4.86 -18.48 8.72
C GLY A 458 5.40 -17.33 9.56
N ASP A 459 5.10 -17.31 10.86
CA ASP A 459 5.63 -16.32 11.78
C ASP A 459 5.60 -16.81 13.23
N VAL A 460 6.17 -16.00 14.13
CA VAL A 460 6.23 -16.30 15.56
C VAL A 460 4.86 -16.22 16.22
N THR A 461 4.03 -15.24 15.82
CA THR A 461 2.84 -14.81 16.56
C THR A 461 1.55 -14.83 15.75
N THR A 462 1.40 -13.97 14.73
CA THR A 462 0.14 -13.75 14.00
C THR A 462 -0.53 -15.03 13.54
N GLY A 463 0.17 -15.95 12.88
CA GLY A 463 -0.42 -17.21 12.43
C GLY A 463 -0.87 -18.12 13.57
N LYS A 464 -0.08 -18.18 14.66
CA LYS A 464 -0.43 -18.93 15.87
C LYS A 464 -1.62 -18.32 16.60
N LEU A 465 -1.69 -16.99 16.67
CA LEU A 465 -2.82 -16.27 17.23
C LEU A 465 -4.09 -16.50 16.43
N THR A 466 -4.04 -16.40 15.09
CA THR A 466 -5.19 -16.70 14.23
C THR A 466 -5.67 -18.14 14.42
N MET A 467 -4.76 -19.11 14.51
CA MET A 467 -5.08 -20.51 14.82
C MET A 467 -5.68 -20.70 16.22
N ALA A 468 -5.11 -20.08 17.25
CA ALA A 468 -5.63 -20.13 18.62
C ALA A 468 -7.03 -19.51 18.73
N THR A 469 -7.23 -18.34 18.11
CA THR A 469 -8.53 -17.66 18.04
C THR A 469 -9.54 -18.56 17.34
N TYR A 470 -9.19 -19.16 16.22
CA TYR A 470 -10.06 -20.13 15.54
C TYR A 470 -10.45 -21.29 16.46
N MET A 471 -9.48 -21.94 17.12
CA MET A 471 -9.74 -23.05 18.03
C MET A 471 -10.67 -22.66 19.19
N TYR A 472 -10.48 -21.47 19.75
CA TYR A 472 -11.38 -20.92 20.76
C TYR A 472 -12.80 -20.70 20.22
N MET A 473 -12.92 -20.10 19.02
CA MET A 473 -14.21 -19.77 18.42
C MET A 473 -15.04 -21.01 18.04
N VAL A 474 -14.38 -22.13 17.72
CA VAL A 474 -15.05 -23.42 17.45
C VAL A 474 -15.30 -24.25 18.71
N GLY A 475 -14.93 -23.75 19.90
CA GLY A 475 -15.13 -24.43 21.19
C GLY A 475 -14.06 -25.47 21.55
N LYS A 476 -12.94 -25.53 20.83
CA LYS A 476 -11.80 -26.42 21.14
C LYS A 476 -10.81 -25.73 22.08
N THR A 477 -11.27 -25.45 23.29
CA THR A 477 -10.55 -24.62 24.27
C THR A 477 -9.18 -25.18 24.66
N GLU A 478 -9.06 -26.49 24.87
CA GLU A 478 -7.77 -27.14 25.19
C GLU A 478 -6.76 -27.02 24.04
N SER A 479 -7.22 -27.19 22.79
CA SER A 479 -6.37 -27.01 21.61
C SER A 479 -5.92 -25.55 21.46
N ALA A 480 -6.78 -24.58 21.79
CA ALA A 480 -6.41 -23.17 21.82
C ALA A 480 -5.30 -22.90 22.86
N LEU A 481 -5.44 -23.47 24.07
CA LEU A 481 -4.43 -23.37 25.13
C LEU A 481 -3.09 -24.00 24.74
N TYR A 482 -3.11 -25.16 24.07
CA TYR A 482 -1.89 -25.78 23.54
C TYR A 482 -1.16 -24.87 22.55
N VAL A 483 -1.89 -24.25 21.62
CA VAL A 483 -1.31 -23.30 20.66
C VAL A 483 -0.75 -22.06 21.37
N ILE A 484 -1.48 -21.52 22.36
CA ILE A 484 -1.04 -20.40 23.19
C ILE A 484 0.26 -20.72 23.92
N GLN A 485 0.36 -21.89 24.54
CA GLN A 485 1.56 -22.32 25.25
C GLN A 485 2.76 -22.42 24.30
N LYS A 486 2.53 -22.97 23.10
CA LYS A 486 3.56 -23.05 22.05
C LYS A 486 3.97 -21.66 21.52
N LEU A 487 3.05 -20.71 21.42
CA LEU A 487 3.40 -19.33 21.08
C LEU A 487 4.33 -18.74 22.15
N LEU A 488 3.96 -18.87 23.42
CA LEU A 488 4.74 -18.34 24.54
C LEU A 488 6.14 -18.97 24.62
N SER A 489 6.29 -20.27 24.33
CA SER A 489 7.60 -20.94 24.30
C SER A 489 8.48 -20.49 23.13
N ASP A 490 7.86 -20.21 21.98
CA ASP A 490 8.57 -19.82 20.77
C ASP A 490 8.84 -18.31 20.71
N TYR A 491 8.33 -17.52 21.66
CA TYR A 491 8.47 -16.07 21.67
C TYR A 491 9.91 -15.68 22.02
N PRO A 492 10.66 -15.04 21.10
CA PRO A 492 12.07 -14.77 21.31
C PRO A 492 12.31 -13.55 22.21
N PRO A 493 13.38 -13.54 23.02
CA PRO A 493 13.79 -12.34 23.76
C PRO A 493 14.29 -11.21 22.85
N TYR A 494 14.74 -11.55 21.63
CA TYR A 494 15.18 -10.63 20.58
C TYR A 494 14.05 -10.29 19.58
N ALA A 495 12.80 -10.33 20.03
CA ALA A 495 11.63 -10.01 19.18
C ALA A 495 11.70 -8.57 18.63
N MET A 496 11.52 -8.45 17.32
CA MET A 496 11.49 -7.18 16.60
C MET A 496 10.06 -6.90 16.10
N ASP A 497 9.46 -5.82 16.58
CA ASP A 497 8.07 -5.42 16.27
C ASP A 497 7.97 -4.29 15.22
N GLY A 498 9.11 -3.90 14.65
CA GLY A 498 9.21 -2.78 13.72
C GLY A 498 9.07 -1.41 14.38
N SER A 499 9.17 -1.32 15.72
CA SER A 499 9.34 -0.06 16.44
C SER A 499 10.77 0.47 16.31
N ARG A 500 10.96 1.77 16.58
CA ARG A 500 12.28 2.42 16.66
C ARG A 500 12.90 2.29 18.06
N ASP A 501 12.58 1.22 18.79
CA ASP A 501 13.11 0.99 20.14
C ASP A 501 14.57 0.53 20.08
N GLU A 502 15.51 1.42 20.43
CA GLU A 502 16.95 1.18 20.28
C GLU A 502 17.43 -0.10 20.97
N LEU A 503 16.90 -0.41 22.15
CA LEU A 503 17.31 -1.61 22.89
C LEU A 503 16.86 -2.90 22.18
N LYS A 504 15.62 -2.93 21.67
CA LYS A 504 15.14 -4.07 20.88
C LYS A 504 15.91 -4.22 19.59
N MET A 505 16.27 -3.10 18.96
CA MET A 505 17.08 -3.08 17.74
C MET A 505 18.46 -3.67 17.98
N ILE A 506 19.16 -3.23 19.02
CA ILE A 506 20.47 -3.78 19.40
C ILE A 506 20.37 -5.28 19.68
N THR A 507 19.38 -5.69 20.50
CA THR A 507 19.18 -7.10 20.84
C THR A 507 18.88 -7.96 19.60
N TYR A 508 18.07 -7.47 18.65
CA TYR A 508 17.85 -8.18 17.39
C TYR A 508 19.13 -8.31 16.57
N ILE A 509 19.92 -7.23 16.46
CA ILE A 509 21.18 -7.22 15.71
C ILE A 509 22.15 -8.26 16.27
N ASP A 510 22.37 -8.28 17.58
CA ASP A 510 23.32 -9.18 18.24
C ASP A 510 22.97 -10.67 18.03
N TYR A 511 21.67 -10.99 17.98
CA TYR A 511 21.18 -12.36 17.89
C TYR A 511 20.94 -12.85 16.44
N MET A 512 20.55 -11.96 15.53
CA MET A 512 20.05 -12.35 14.21
C MET A 512 20.94 -11.89 13.04
N CYS A 513 21.63 -10.75 13.16
CA CYS A 513 22.41 -10.17 12.07
C CYS A 513 23.84 -10.73 12.01
N GLY A 514 24.48 -10.69 10.83
CA GLY A 514 25.88 -11.11 10.64
C GLY A 514 26.16 -12.62 10.72
N ARG A 515 25.11 -13.45 10.89
CA ARG A 515 25.22 -14.91 11.08
C ARG A 515 24.92 -15.76 9.83
N GLY A 516 24.77 -15.13 8.66
CA GLY A 516 24.43 -15.81 7.40
C GLY A 516 23.00 -16.38 7.34
N TYR A 517 22.14 -16.03 8.30
CA TYR A 517 20.75 -16.43 8.29
C TYR A 517 19.97 -15.79 7.14
N SER A 518 19.20 -16.64 6.48
CA SER A 518 18.12 -16.30 5.57
C SER A 518 17.19 -15.20 6.09
N ILE A 519 16.67 -14.40 5.16
CA ILE A 519 15.68 -13.36 5.40
C ILE A 519 14.37 -13.98 5.91
N GLU A 520 13.91 -15.06 5.27
CA GLU A 520 12.74 -15.81 5.70
C GLU A 520 12.93 -16.34 7.12
N TYR A 521 14.12 -16.89 7.41
CA TYR A 521 14.44 -17.42 8.73
C TYR A 521 14.33 -16.34 9.81
N LYS A 522 14.88 -15.15 9.56
CA LYS A 522 14.82 -14.02 10.50
C LYS A 522 13.40 -13.60 10.79
N ALA A 523 12.60 -13.41 9.74
CA ALA A 523 11.22 -13.00 9.93
C ALA A 523 10.39 -14.06 10.67
N ARG A 524 10.60 -15.35 10.38
CA ARG A 524 9.90 -16.45 11.05
C ARG A 524 10.28 -16.62 12.52
N ARG A 525 11.47 -16.16 12.92
CA ARG A 525 12.03 -16.38 14.26
C ARG A 525 12.06 -15.15 15.15
N ALA A 526 12.05 -13.95 14.59
CA ALA A 526 12.23 -12.71 15.35
C ALA A 526 11.20 -11.63 15.03
N TYR A 527 10.54 -11.65 13.87
CA TYR A 527 9.59 -10.59 13.52
C TYR A 527 8.22 -10.82 14.16
N VAL A 528 7.81 -9.87 15.01
CA VAL A 528 6.61 -9.94 15.85
C VAL A 528 5.79 -8.66 15.67
N PRO A 529 4.96 -8.55 14.61
CA PRO A 529 4.16 -7.36 14.40
C PRO A 529 3.04 -7.27 15.43
N TYR A 530 2.56 -6.06 15.70
CA TYR A 530 1.29 -5.86 16.39
C TYR A 530 0.17 -6.63 15.69
N TYR A 531 -0.66 -7.32 16.47
CA TYR A 531 -1.77 -8.10 15.97
C TYR A 531 -2.93 -7.16 15.59
N ARG A 532 -3.31 -7.17 14.30
CA ARG A 532 -4.37 -6.31 13.77
C ARG A 532 -5.73 -7.00 13.87
N LEU A 533 -6.65 -6.34 14.57
CA LEU A 533 -8.04 -6.74 14.64
C LEU A 533 -8.86 -5.88 13.69
N TYR A 534 -9.20 -6.42 12.52
CA TYR A 534 -9.91 -5.70 11.47
C TYR A 534 -11.42 -5.71 11.67
N SER A 535 -12.09 -4.57 11.47
CA SER A 535 -13.56 -4.48 11.50
C SER A 535 -14.23 -5.27 10.40
N ARG A 536 -13.59 -5.35 9.23
CA ARG A 536 -14.00 -6.26 8.16
C ARG A 536 -13.95 -7.74 8.55
N CYS A 537 -13.21 -8.10 9.60
CA CYS A 537 -13.12 -9.46 10.12
C CYS A 537 -13.82 -9.62 11.48
N LEU A 538 -14.80 -8.77 11.81
CA LEU A 538 -15.43 -8.70 13.14
C LEU A 538 -15.83 -10.05 13.75
N ASN A 539 -16.45 -10.92 12.95
CA ASN A 539 -16.93 -12.23 13.38
C ASN A 539 -15.83 -13.29 13.58
N ALA A 540 -14.60 -13.03 13.11
CA ALA A 540 -13.45 -13.91 13.35
C ALA A 540 -12.93 -13.81 14.80
N PHE A 541 -13.30 -12.76 15.53
CA PHE A 541 -12.77 -12.48 16.86
C PHE A 541 -13.80 -12.75 17.97
N PRO A 542 -13.34 -12.97 19.23
CA PRO A 542 -14.22 -13.16 20.38
C PRO A 542 -15.25 -12.04 20.53
N HIS A 543 -16.47 -12.41 20.93
CA HIS A 543 -17.60 -11.46 21.04
C HIS A 543 -17.29 -10.24 21.91
N SER A 544 -16.50 -10.43 22.98
CA SER A 544 -16.06 -9.37 23.89
C SER A 544 -15.26 -8.25 23.23
N LEU A 545 -14.66 -8.48 22.06
CA LEU A 545 -13.92 -7.48 21.30
C LEU A 545 -14.74 -6.82 20.17
N LYS A 546 -15.92 -7.35 19.82
CA LYS A 546 -16.65 -6.89 18.62
C LYS A 546 -17.08 -5.43 18.70
N ILE A 547 -17.65 -5.00 19.82
CA ILE A 547 -18.13 -3.62 19.97
C ILE A 547 -16.99 -2.62 19.72
N LEU A 548 -15.79 -2.94 20.21
CA LEU A 548 -14.61 -2.10 20.08
C LEU A 548 -14.11 -2.03 18.63
N ILE A 549 -13.99 -3.18 17.98
CA ILE A 549 -13.51 -3.23 16.60
C ILE A 549 -14.51 -2.53 15.66
N SER A 550 -15.82 -2.56 15.95
CA SER A 550 -16.85 -2.01 15.05
C SER A 550 -16.78 -0.50 14.80
N LYS A 551 -16.05 0.23 15.65
CA LYS A 551 -15.97 1.70 15.63
C LYS A 551 -14.68 2.24 15.00
N SER A 552 -13.73 1.37 14.65
CA SER A 552 -12.48 1.70 13.97
C SER A 552 -12.26 0.80 12.76
N ASN A 553 -11.43 1.19 11.79
CA ASN A 553 -11.09 0.29 10.68
C ASN A 553 -10.30 -0.95 11.16
N TYR A 554 -9.42 -0.75 12.14
CA TYR A 554 -8.68 -1.81 12.81
C TYR A 554 -8.19 -1.37 14.20
N ILE A 555 -7.83 -2.34 15.05
CA ILE A 555 -7.16 -2.12 16.34
C ILE A 555 -5.81 -2.83 16.32
N LEU A 556 -4.75 -2.16 16.82
CA LEU A 556 -3.40 -2.74 16.97
C LEU A 556 -3.16 -3.21 18.39
N ILE A 557 -3.15 -4.52 18.63
CA ILE A 557 -2.90 -5.10 19.96
C ILE A 557 -1.51 -5.74 20.01
N ASP A 558 -0.77 -5.51 21.09
CA ASP A 558 0.47 -6.23 21.36
C ASP A 558 0.21 -7.76 21.35
N PRO A 559 1.01 -8.57 20.63
CA PRO A 559 0.72 -9.99 20.47
C PRO A 559 0.67 -10.75 21.80
N LEU A 560 1.51 -10.40 22.78
CA LEU A 560 1.48 -11.02 24.10
C LEU A 560 0.25 -10.58 24.90
N THR A 561 -0.14 -9.31 24.82
CA THR A 561 -1.43 -8.83 25.36
C THR A 561 -2.59 -9.66 24.83
N TYR A 562 -2.70 -9.85 23.51
CA TYR A 562 -3.78 -10.66 22.93
C TYR A 562 -3.65 -12.14 23.32
N THR A 563 -2.43 -12.67 23.45
CA THR A 563 -2.16 -14.05 23.91
C THR A 563 -2.72 -14.28 25.30
N TYR A 564 -2.36 -13.45 26.29
CA TYR A 564 -2.84 -13.59 27.67
C TYR A 564 -4.33 -13.29 27.80
N PHE A 565 -4.86 -12.38 26.98
CA PHE A 565 -6.29 -12.12 26.89
C PHE A 565 -7.06 -13.36 26.42
N LEU A 566 -6.65 -13.96 25.30
CA LEU A 566 -7.29 -15.17 24.78
C LEU A 566 -7.14 -16.36 25.74
N GLN A 567 -5.98 -16.48 26.39
CA GLN A 567 -5.74 -17.48 27.43
C GLN A 567 -6.72 -17.32 28.61
N SER A 568 -6.94 -16.08 29.05
CA SER A 568 -7.92 -15.77 30.11
C SER A 568 -9.33 -16.18 29.69
N LEU A 569 -9.74 -15.89 28.44
CA LEU A 569 -11.04 -16.32 27.91
C LEU A 569 -11.18 -17.85 27.87
N CYS A 570 -10.10 -18.57 27.55
CA CYS A 570 -10.10 -20.04 27.59
C CYS A 570 -10.33 -20.55 29.02
N TYR A 571 -9.66 -19.99 30.02
CA TYR A 571 -9.88 -20.39 31.42
C TYR A 571 -11.27 -20.04 31.94
N VAL A 572 -11.87 -18.96 31.44
CA VAL A 572 -13.29 -18.66 31.71
C VAL A 572 -14.19 -19.77 31.16
N GLN A 573 -13.99 -20.22 29.91
CA GLN A 573 -14.78 -21.32 29.34
C GLN A 573 -14.62 -22.63 30.11
N LEU A 574 -13.39 -22.92 30.58
CA LEU A 574 -13.10 -24.09 31.42
C LEU A 574 -13.53 -23.93 32.88
N ARG A 575 -13.96 -22.74 33.29
CA ARG A 575 -14.30 -22.38 34.69
C ARG A 575 -13.13 -22.58 35.68
N ASP A 576 -11.89 -22.44 35.20
CA ASP A 576 -10.69 -22.51 36.04
C ASP A 576 -10.32 -21.12 36.58
N LEU A 577 -10.81 -20.81 37.79
CA LEU A 577 -10.57 -19.52 38.44
C LEU A 577 -9.11 -19.32 38.86
N PHE A 578 -8.36 -20.39 39.16
CA PHE A 578 -6.98 -20.29 39.60
C PHE A 578 -6.07 -19.85 38.44
N LEU A 579 -6.17 -20.55 37.30
CA LEU A 579 -5.41 -20.22 36.11
C LEU A 579 -5.88 -18.90 35.47
N LEU A 580 -7.17 -18.57 35.58
CA LEU A 580 -7.69 -17.27 35.18
C LEU A 580 -7.03 -16.12 35.95
N LYS A 581 -6.92 -16.21 37.28
CA LYS A 581 -6.22 -15.19 38.10
C LYS A 581 -4.74 -15.07 37.69
N LYS A 582 -4.06 -16.19 37.46
CA LYS A 582 -2.65 -16.21 37.03
C LYS A 582 -2.46 -15.53 35.67
N SER A 583 -3.26 -15.88 34.67
CA SER A 583 -3.16 -15.26 33.33
C SER A 583 -3.55 -13.78 33.34
N THR A 584 -4.52 -13.38 34.16
CA THR A 584 -4.89 -11.96 34.34
C THR A 584 -3.73 -11.16 34.94
N LYS A 585 -2.97 -11.74 35.89
CA LYS A 585 -1.77 -11.10 36.42
C LYS A 585 -0.69 -10.93 35.35
N CYS A 586 -0.47 -11.93 34.51
CA CYS A 586 0.44 -11.81 33.36
C CYS A 586 0.01 -10.70 32.39
N LEU A 587 -1.29 -10.60 32.11
CA LEU A 587 -1.86 -9.54 31.26
C LEU A 587 -1.66 -8.14 31.88
N ILE A 588 -1.81 -8.01 33.21
CA ILE A 588 -1.59 -6.73 33.91
C ILE A 588 -0.11 -6.35 33.88
N ASN A 589 0.78 -7.28 34.23
CA ASN A 589 2.23 -7.04 34.25
C ASN A 589 2.77 -6.61 32.87
N ARG A 590 2.10 -7.04 31.79
CA ARG A 590 2.48 -6.64 30.43
C ARG A 590 2.45 -5.13 30.21
N ILE A 591 1.64 -4.39 30.98
CA ILE A 591 1.52 -2.93 30.87
C ILE A 591 2.88 -2.24 31.09
N ASP A 592 3.70 -2.76 32.01
CA ASP A 592 4.98 -2.15 32.40
C ASP A 592 6.04 -2.31 31.29
N ASP A 593 5.91 -3.33 30.44
CA ASP A 593 6.82 -3.58 29.32
C ASP A 593 6.48 -2.80 28.05
N LEU A 594 5.29 -2.18 27.98
CA LEU A 594 4.79 -1.55 26.77
C LEU A 594 5.23 -0.10 26.68
N LYS A 595 5.73 0.28 25.50
CA LYS A 595 6.01 1.67 25.15
C LYS A 595 4.87 2.24 24.29
N GLY A 596 4.41 3.44 24.65
CA GLY A 596 3.42 4.20 23.88
C GLY A 596 2.00 4.06 24.41
N ASP A 597 1.32 5.20 24.50
CA ASP A 597 -0.02 5.35 25.10
C ASP A 597 -1.08 4.44 24.47
N MET A 598 -1.03 4.23 23.14
CA MET A 598 -1.97 3.36 22.43
C MET A 598 -1.88 1.89 22.85
N ALA A 599 -0.66 1.33 22.91
CA ALA A 599 -0.46 -0.08 23.28
C ALA A 599 -0.87 -0.34 24.74
N ILE A 600 -0.56 0.63 25.61
CA ILE A 600 -0.96 0.62 27.02
C ILE A 600 -2.49 0.67 27.14
N ALA A 601 -3.14 1.55 26.38
CA ALA A 601 -4.59 1.71 26.39
C ALA A 601 -5.31 0.42 25.94
N HIS A 602 -4.88 -0.23 24.86
CA HIS A 602 -5.45 -1.50 24.41
C HIS A 602 -5.25 -2.64 25.43
N THR A 603 -4.12 -2.66 26.12
CA THR A 603 -3.84 -3.68 27.15
C THR A 603 -4.71 -3.49 28.38
N ARG A 604 -4.82 -2.25 28.88
CA ARG A 604 -5.73 -1.88 29.98
C ARG A 604 -7.19 -2.20 29.66
N MET A 605 -7.58 -2.01 28.39
CA MET A 605 -8.89 -2.40 27.91
C MET A 605 -9.11 -3.92 27.98
N CYS A 606 -8.15 -4.72 27.52
CA CYS A 606 -8.21 -6.18 27.64
C CYS A 606 -8.35 -6.63 29.11
N VAL A 607 -7.63 -5.99 30.03
CA VAL A 607 -7.78 -6.23 31.47
C VAL A 607 -9.20 -5.90 31.94
N GLY A 608 -9.74 -4.75 31.55
CA GLY A 608 -11.10 -4.34 31.90
C GLY A 608 -12.16 -5.35 31.44
N ILE A 609 -12.02 -5.86 30.21
CA ILE A 609 -12.89 -6.92 29.68
C ILE A 609 -12.82 -8.19 30.52
N ILE A 610 -11.61 -8.68 30.82
CA ILE A 610 -11.43 -9.90 31.62
C ILE A 610 -11.96 -9.71 33.04
N LYS A 611 -11.76 -8.52 33.63
CA LYS A 611 -12.30 -8.17 34.96
C LYS A 611 -13.81 -8.19 35.00
N TYR A 612 -14.46 -7.70 33.94
CA TYR A 612 -15.91 -7.80 33.81
C TYR A 612 -16.36 -9.28 33.72
N VAL A 613 -15.69 -10.08 32.90
CA VAL A 613 -15.98 -11.52 32.75
C VAL A 613 -15.72 -12.31 34.04
N GLN A 614 -14.80 -11.84 34.90
CA GLN A 614 -14.56 -12.37 36.24
C GLN A 614 -15.67 -12.04 37.26
N GLY A 615 -16.65 -11.20 36.89
CA GLY A 615 -17.64 -10.69 37.83
C GLY A 615 -17.10 -9.56 38.72
N GLU A 616 -16.05 -8.83 38.30
CA GLU A 616 -15.49 -7.67 38.98
C GLU A 616 -15.81 -6.35 38.23
N PRO A 617 -17.10 -5.93 38.13
CA PRO A 617 -17.53 -4.80 37.31
C PRO A 617 -16.92 -3.46 37.77
N GLN A 618 -16.76 -3.25 39.07
CA GLN A 618 -16.12 -2.03 39.60
C GLN A 618 -14.65 -1.93 39.16
N SER A 619 -13.94 -3.05 39.19
CA SER A 619 -12.56 -3.13 38.72
C SER A 619 -12.49 -2.88 37.21
N ALA A 620 -13.41 -3.49 36.45
CA ALA A 620 -13.54 -3.27 35.02
C ALA A 620 -13.74 -1.78 34.66
N CYS A 621 -14.66 -1.07 35.34
CA CYS A 621 -14.89 0.36 35.11
C CYS A 621 -13.65 1.21 35.42
N ARG A 622 -12.88 0.90 36.47
CA ARG A 622 -11.63 1.63 36.78
C ARG A 622 -10.61 1.49 35.66
N TRP A 623 -10.41 0.27 35.15
CA TRP A 623 -9.52 0.03 34.02
C TRP A 623 -9.98 0.76 32.76
N LEU A 624 -11.26 0.69 32.42
CA LEU A 624 -11.80 1.38 31.23
C LEU A 624 -11.76 2.91 31.35
N ARG A 625 -11.99 3.46 32.54
CA ARG A 625 -11.80 4.90 32.80
C ARG A 625 -10.35 5.33 32.55
N SER A 626 -9.38 4.52 32.95
CA SER A 626 -7.97 4.82 32.69
C SER A 626 -7.64 4.83 31.18
N VAL A 627 -8.30 3.98 30.39
CA VAL A 627 -8.19 3.98 28.93
C VAL A 627 -8.70 5.30 28.34
N TYR A 628 -9.85 5.80 28.82
CA TYR A 628 -10.40 7.09 28.39
C TYR A 628 -9.47 8.27 28.70
N ILE A 629 -8.84 8.28 29.89
CA ILE A 629 -7.86 9.32 30.26
C ILE A 629 -6.65 9.32 29.34
N ILE A 630 -6.20 8.15 28.91
CA ILE A 630 -5.08 8.01 27.95
C ILE A 630 -5.54 8.47 26.56
N ALA A 631 -6.74 8.07 26.13
CA ALA A 631 -7.33 8.44 24.85
C ALA A 631 -7.37 9.97 24.65
N ALA A 632 -7.75 10.70 25.69
CA ALA A 632 -7.87 12.15 25.68
C ALA A 632 -6.55 12.89 25.41
N LYS A 633 -5.39 12.23 25.62
CA LYS A 633 -4.06 12.80 25.39
C LYS A 633 -3.53 12.57 23.97
N LEU A 634 -4.22 11.76 23.17
CA LEU A 634 -3.80 11.43 21.82
C LEU A 634 -4.10 12.57 20.83
N PRO A 635 -3.29 12.71 19.76
CA PRO A 635 -3.60 13.65 18.67
C PRO A 635 -4.85 13.22 17.89
N ARG A 636 -5.57 14.18 17.31
CA ARG A 636 -6.69 13.90 16.39
C ARG A 636 -6.16 13.29 15.07
N PRO A 637 -6.90 12.37 14.41
CA PRO A 637 -8.25 11.88 14.74
C PRO A 637 -8.28 10.72 15.76
N PHE A 638 -7.12 10.19 16.18
CA PHE A 638 -7.03 9.01 17.05
C PHE A 638 -7.77 9.16 18.39
N ASN A 639 -7.77 10.37 18.96
CA ASN A 639 -8.56 10.67 20.16
C ASN A 639 -10.06 10.46 19.96
N GLU A 640 -10.65 10.95 18.86
CA GLU A 640 -12.10 10.89 18.63
C GLU A 640 -12.58 9.47 18.36
N GLU A 641 -11.88 8.72 17.51
CA GLU A 641 -12.20 7.31 17.23
C GLU A 641 -12.08 6.45 18.48
N PHE A 642 -10.99 6.62 19.23
CA PHE A 642 -10.69 5.78 20.37
C PHE A 642 -11.58 6.11 21.59
N SER A 643 -11.81 7.40 21.86
CA SER A 643 -12.74 7.85 22.91
C SER A 643 -14.17 7.38 22.62
N SER A 644 -14.64 7.49 21.38
CA SER A 644 -15.97 7.01 20.98
C SER A 644 -16.14 5.49 21.16
N SER A 645 -15.11 4.72 20.77
CA SER A 645 -15.10 3.25 20.92
C SER A 645 -15.15 2.83 22.39
N VAL A 646 -14.34 3.47 23.24
CA VAL A 646 -14.25 3.19 24.68
C VAL A 646 -15.53 3.62 25.40
N LEU A 647 -16.10 4.78 25.07
CA LEU A 647 -17.37 5.25 25.62
C LEU A 647 -18.54 4.33 25.23
N THR A 648 -18.59 3.89 23.96
CA THR A 648 -19.61 2.93 23.50
C THR A 648 -19.49 1.62 24.29
N TYR A 649 -18.26 1.12 24.49
CA TYR A 649 -18.02 -0.10 25.24
C TYR A 649 -18.41 0.04 26.72
N MET A 650 -18.05 1.16 27.36
CA MET A 650 -18.48 1.46 28.74
C MET A 650 -20.00 1.55 28.84
N SER A 651 -20.67 2.21 27.90
CA SER A 651 -22.14 2.29 27.85
C SER A 651 -22.79 0.91 27.70
N CYS A 652 -22.31 0.05 26.80
CA CYS A 652 -22.82 -1.30 26.65
C CYS A 652 -22.61 -2.17 27.90
N LEU A 653 -21.45 -2.04 28.56
CA LEU A 653 -21.17 -2.74 29.82
C LEU A 653 -22.08 -2.30 30.95
N LEU A 654 -22.29 -0.98 31.09
CA LEU A 654 -23.22 -0.42 32.07
C LEU A 654 -24.64 -0.92 31.76
N ASN A 655 -25.14 -0.77 30.54
CA ASN A 655 -26.48 -1.22 30.17
C ASN A 655 -26.72 -2.71 30.46
N LYS A 656 -25.74 -3.59 30.18
CA LYS A 656 -25.85 -5.03 30.45
C LYS A 656 -25.78 -5.38 31.95
N TYR A 657 -25.09 -4.56 32.74
CA TYR A 657 -25.00 -4.70 34.19
C TYR A 657 -26.26 -4.23 34.90
N PHE A 658 -26.91 -3.19 34.38
CA PHE A 658 -28.13 -2.60 34.93
C PHE A 658 -29.43 -3.23 34.41
N SER A 659 -29.36 -4.07 33.36
CA SER A 659 -30.50 -4.83 32.84
C SER A 659 -30.72 -6.18 33.54
N SER A 660 -29.83 -6.61 34.44
CA SER A 660 -30.09 -7.76 35.33
C SER A 660 -30.73 -7.25 36.62
N ASP A 661 -31.93 -7.73 36.95
CA ASP A 661 -32.88 -7.27 37.99
C ASP A 661 -32.37 -7.23 39.46
N ILE A 662 -31.22 -6.61 39.74
CA ILE A 662 -30.78 -6.28 41.09
C ILE A 662 -30.13 -4.89 41.09
N LEU A 663 -30.96 -3.85 41.08
CA LEU A 663 -30.56 -2.49 41.46
C LEU A 663 -30.50 -2.42 43.00
N THR A 664 -29.33 -2.65 43.59
CA THR A 664 -29.04 -2.18 44.96
C THR A 664 -28.74 -0.68 44.94
N GLU A 665 -28.98 0.04 46.05
CA GLU A 665 -28.66 1.48 46.19
C GLU A 665 -27.19 1.80 45.83
N SER A 666 -26.27 0.86 46.04
CA SER A 666 -24.86 0.96 45.63
C SER A 666 -24.64 1.00 44.11
N ASN A 667 -25.52 0.38 43.32
CA ASN A 667 -25.45 0.36 41.85
C ASN A 667 -25.95 1.70 41.25
N SER A 668 -26.90 2.38 41.90
CA SER A 668 -27.44 3.70 41.48
C SER A 668 -26.37 4.81 41.50
N ILE A 669 -25.56 4.88 42.55
CA ILE A 669 -24.50 5.89 42.70
C ILE A 669 -23.38 5.73 41.66
N ILE A 670 -23.18 4.50 41.15
CA ILE A 670 -22.18 4.17 40.13
C ILE A 670 -22.67 4.54 38.72
N TYR A 671 -23.97 4.49 38.46
CA TYR A 671 -24.54 4.92 37.18
C TYR A 671 -24.46 6.45 36.99
N GLN A 672 -24.57 7.21 38.08
CA GLN A 672 -24.50 8.68 38.07
C GLN A 672 -23.07 9.26 38.05
N ARG A 673 -22.03 8.47 38.37
CA ARG A 673 -20.62 8.89 38.42
C ARG A 673 -19.82 8.37 37.23
#